data_AF-A0A9Q0NBC4-F1
#
_entry.id   AF-A0A9Q0NBC4-F1
#
_cell.length_a   1.000
_cell.length_b   1.000
_cell.length_c   1.000
_cell.angle_alpha   90.00
_cell.angle_beta   90.00
_cell.angle_gamma   90.00
#
_symmetry.space_group_name_H-M   'P 1'
#
loop_
_entity.id
_entity.type
_entity.pdbx_description
1 polymer ?
#
loop_
_entity_poly.entity_id
_entity_poly.type
_entity_poly.pdbx_seq_one_letter_code
_entity_poly.pdbx_strand_id
1 'polypeptide(L)'
;MLLKSTWEYKMTERNVTNVDAFDMDGNTFDSELYLQKILKDCTLKQVMDTEAVIVKDTQTLHSDMQTLVYENYNKFISATDTIRKMKTDFKKMETEMNLLVSKMTSITEFSGEITGTLQGTRQHLCKLAEKHSLLQKLQFLSSLPTTLKSLTDEGNYKKAVNDYIQAQKVLDQYRSHPSFQGIQKDCLNIMDEVKEKLKTDFQMTGLTAKSLAETGDLLLLLDEKPSDLAKILLQSASRRLHEQIVMLQDQTERDMIEFVDMSIAGFLNDLTLVINSYSGMFFGKYAIENEIYQFEDAVREDLNEFVTKNVDKYLALVHDRIDIDTGRGDSSMLLKALDKLNMRLVAMKCTYCEVDMAKIGMDIIINSAKQLCNYHLKSLREYLADSISTVRLSLTTGKNDNILTSGMNLNEVIMNFYVSLVEKVKGVLQDLTIFLQPDLSFNLKSTTKGSACIEGVREHLLVGFLKHTALMMTSFIDASQTCPPNLHLVLSKTCLEFDKNGVHVLLSLVDELYGIDSATLTHETFICTEMRESAQILLDSYVRLQGLHISQMLRKSVETRDWLNCLEPRTVRAVMKRVVEELSSIEQVLGDLYEVGTKTSASSDSSRKTHLSNLTTSKQQFRSNWSNYTPSQLESSFVSNIHRLFSERIEIFSSVEFSKVSIVTGIIKISLKTLLECVRLRTFSKFGLQQVQVDAHYLQMNLWRFVSDENLIYFLLDEILSSAVHRCLEPNLMEPNAVEIICERVNRSESVQNDFLQIITFFVEFFLKFSLYIQQSLLDQQHLKNIMSHEDYSKLYPKKSYHLFDFGLLNPYDDKVINLSVGAPGPDLLEKCCEMFTEATKHRMKLELESNSLLFQYGPAIGRWDIRDTFAHYLSSEYKGKVHGESIVITTGATQGLHLILSTLIDFSGVIFVDEVTYMIALSAMSQFTSMKVVPVPLTKDGVDIKVLRKLTTEYKFQSKTKMFWGMYYTIPTYHNPTGILFTEELCQQLVELSRENDFLIACDDVYNVLSYDSNTPPKRLFAYDNRKDADYKGHVISNGSFSKTLSPGARIAWMECPPRVVKVFDESGIMRSGGATNNYTSGVMASLIELGLAKKHLDFSREKYKERMEVACKVLRENLPASCEFLEPKGGYFIFIRFPEGFQSTDFNNYCYENFGVVAMPGESFSVDGSSKNCMRVTIGFHSKENIAIGLKKLCEAYSAYVGSAAQK
;
A
#
# COMPACT_ATOMS: atom_id res chain seq x y z
N MET A 1 26.88 -66.04 5.50
CA MET A 1 26.73 -64.95 6.49
C MET A 1 25.56 -64.08 6.00
N LEU A 2 24.47 -63.96 6.76
CA LEU A 2 24.18 -62.88 7.73
C LEU A 2 24.02 -61.50 7.03
N LEU A 3 22.94 -60.71 7.21
CA LEU A 3 21.75 -60.80 8.08
C LEU A 3 20.61 -59.85 7.61
N LYS A 4 19.35 -60.14 8.01
CA LYS A 4 18.19 -59.21 8.15
C LYS A 4 17.57 -58.58 6.86
N SER A 5 16.28 -58.19 6.82
CA SER A 5 15.11 -58.54 7.67
C SER A 5 13.74 -58.14 7.08
N THR A 6 12.86 -59.12 6.84
CA THR A 6 11.42 -59.21 7.19
C THR A 6 10.42 -58.04 7.02
N TRP A 7 9.33 -58.32 6.26
CA TRP A 7 7.89 -58.21 6.63
C TRP A 7 7.28 -56.79 6.82
N GLU A 8 5.97 -56.51 6.67
CA GLU A 8 4.78 -57.22 6.13
C GLU A 8 3.83 -56.13 5.49
N TYR A 9 2.49 -56.15 5.31
CA TYR A 9 1.37 -56.99 5.79
C TYR A 9 0.19 -57.07 4.77
N LYS A 10 -1.07 -56.94 5.22
CA LYS A 10 -2.34 -57.14 4.47
C LYS A 10 -3.18 -55.85 4.38
N MET A 11 -4.15 -55.82 3.44
CA MET A 11 -5.55 -55.73 3.86
C MET A 11 -6.52 -56.39 2.85
N THR A 12 -7.63 -56.92 3.35
CA THR A 12 -8.67 -57.65 2.58
C THR A 12 -10.05 -57.32 3.14
N GLU A 13 -11.05 -57.18 2.25
CA GLU A 13 -12.51 -57.19 2.47
C GLU A 13 -13.13 -56.30 3.60
N ARG A 14 -14.17 -55.49 3.30
CA ARG A 14 -15.60 -55.90 3.39
C ARG A 14 -16.62 -54.76 3.18
N ASN A 15 -17.75 -55.14 2.57
CA ASN A 15 -19.12 -54.61 2.68
C ASN A 15 -19.41 -53.13 2.30
N VAL A 16 -20.31 -52.93 1.33
CA VAL A 16 -21.72 -52.44 1.42
C VAL A 16 -22.32 -52.71 0.02
N THR A 17 -23.27 -53.61 -0.25
CA THR A 17 -24.69 -53.68 0.17
C THR A 17 -25.59 -52.51 -0.27
N ASN A 18 -25.48 -52.09 -1.54
CA ASN A 18 -26.62 -51.89 -2.44
C ASN A 18 -26.11 -51.75 -3.88
N VAL A 19 -26.67 -52.51 -4.81
CA VAL A 19 -26.42 -52.38 -6.26
C VAL A 19 -27.77 -52.09 -6.89
N ASP A 20 -27.98 -50.84 -7.30
CA ASP A 20 -29.26 -50.39 -7.82
C ASP A 20 -29.35 -50.67 -9.33
N ALA A 21 -30.25 -51.58 -9.73
CA ALA A 21 -30.49 -51.91 -11.14
C ALA A 21 -31.24 -50.80 -11.90
N PHE A 22 -31.69 -49.76 -11.19
CA PHE A 22 -32.39 -48.59 -11.75
C PHE A 22 -31.46 -47.38 -11.99
N ASP A 23 -30.16 -47.48 -11.70
CA ASP A 23 -29.17 -46.45 -12.00
C ASP A 23 -28.72 -46.56 -13.47
N MET A 24 -29.04 -45.55 -14.29
CA MET A 24 -28.72 -45.51 -15.73
C MET A 24 -27.22 -45.50 -16.04
N ASP A 25 -26.40 -44.89 -15.16
CA ASP A 25 -24.95 -44.80 -15.35
C ASP A 25 -24.20 -45.97 -14.67
N GLY A 26 -24.94 -46.86 -14.01
CA GLY A 26 -24.42 -48.04 -13.33
C GLY A 26 -24.11 -49.21 -14.27
N ASN A 27 -22.96 -49.86 -14.07
CA ASN A 27 -22.52 -51.08 -14.80
C ASN A 27 -23.48 -52.30 -14.71
N THR A 28 -24.61 -52.18 -14.03
CA THR A 28 -25.62 -53.23 -13.81
C THR A 28 -27.05 -52.74 -14.12
N PHE A 29 -27.20 -51.69 -14.91
CA PHE A 29 -28.49 -51.15 -15.35
C PHE A 29 -29.33 -52.19 -16.12
N ASP A 30 -30.64 -52.27 -15.80
CA ASP A 30 -31.63 -53.01 -16.58
C ASP A 30 -32.70 -52.05 -17.12
N SER A 31 -32.66 -51.83 -18.44
CA SER A 31 -33.55 -50.90 -19.13
C SER A 31 -35.03 -51.29 -19.08
N GLU A 32 -35.35 -52.57 -19.00
CA GLU A 32 -36.75 -53.03 -19.02
C GLU A 32 -37.36 -52.98 -17.62
N LEU A 33 -36.60 -53.32 -16.57
CA LEU A 33 -36.99 -53.05 -15.19
C LEU A 33 -37.13 -51.54 -14.91
N TYR A 34 -36.21 -50.72 -15.43
CA TYR A 34 -36.28 -49.26 -15.31
C TYR A 34 -37.52 -48.67 -16.01
N LEU A 35 -37.81 -49.09 -17.24
CA LEU A 35 -39.01 -48.65 -17.96
C LEU A 35 -40.30 -49.07 -17.24
N GLN A 36 -40.37 -50.31 -16.73
CA GLN A 36 -41.52 -50.79 -15.96
C GLN A 36 -41.72 -50.00 -14.65
N LYS A 37 -40.65 -49.57 -14.00
CA LYS A 37 -40.70 -48.69 -12.80
C LYS A 37 -41.24 -47.30 -13.16
N ILE A 38 -40.69 -46.65 -14.19
CA ILE A 38 -41.14 -45.32 -14.65
C ILE A 38 -42.62 -45.34 -15.05
N LEU A 39 -43.06 -46.33 -15.84
CA LEU A 39 -44.45 -46.45 -16.31
C LEU A 39 -45.47 -46.76 -15.19
N LYS A 40 -44.99 -47.16 -14.01
CA LYS A 40 -45.84 -47.53 -12.86
C LYS A 40 -45.87 -46.46 -11.77
N ASP A 41 -44.73 -45.81 -11.51
CA ASP A 41 -44.55 -44.92 -10.37
C ASP A 41 -44.58 -43.42 -10.76
N CYS A 42 -44.43 -43.07 -12.05
CA CYS A 42 -44.41 -41.69 -12.55
C CYS A 42 -45.68 -41.29 -13.30
N THR A 43 -46.07 -40.02 -13.22
CA THR A 43 -47.17 -39.48 -14.04
C THR A 43 -46.71 -39.20 -15.47
N LEU A 44 -47.62 -39.27 -16.45
CA LEU A 44 -47.32 -39.11 -17.88
C LEU A 44 -46.45 -37.88 -18.20
N LYS A 45 -46.67 -36.74 -17.52
CA LYS A 45 -45.85 -35.55 -17.70
C LYS A 45 -44.39 -35.79 -17.27
N GLN A 46 -44.16 -36.42 -16.11
CA GLN A 46 -42.81 -36.72 -15.62
C GLN A 46 -42.09 -37.72 -16.54
N VAL A 47 -42.83 -38.64 -17.18
CA VAL A 47 -42.27 -39.53 -18.21
C VAL A 47 -41.79 -38.72 -19.42
N MET A 48 -42.58 -37.76 -19.91
CA MET A 48 -42.18 -36.86 -21.02
C MET A 48 -41.03 -35.91 -20.64
N ASP A 49 -41.03 -35.38 -19.41
CA ASP A 49 -39.92 -34.54 -18.91
C ASP A 49 -38.61 -35.37 -18.83
N THR A 50 -38.70 -36.66 -18.47
CA THR A 50 -37.56 -37.60 -18.45
C THR A 50 -37.10 -37.99 -19.85
N GLU A 51 -38.04 -38.24 -20.78
CA GLU A 51 -37.76 -38.46 -22.20
C GLU A 51 -36.98 -37.28 -22.81
N ALA A 52 -37.40 -36.05 -22.53
CA ALA A 52 -36.75 -34.84 -23.04
C ALA A 52 -35.30 -34.68 -22.53
N VAL A 53 -35.02 -35.07 -21.27
CA VAL A 53 -33.66 -35.11 -20.71
C VAL A 53 -32.83 -36.19 -21.42
N ILE A 54 -33.32 -37.44 -21.48
CA ILE A 54 -32.60 -38.54 -22.13
C ILE A 54 -32.30 -38.24 -23.60
N VAL A 55 -33.24 -37.65 -24.34
CA VAL A 55 -33.06 -37.25 -25.74
C VAL A 55 -31.98 -36.18 -25.88
N LYS A 56 -31.97 -35.17 -24.99
CA LYS A 56 -30.93 -34.13 -24.98
C LYS A 56 -29.57 -34.73 -24.68
N ASP A 57 -29.45 -35.52 -23.62
CA ASP A 57 -28.18 -36.08 -23.17
C ASP A 57 -27.60 -37.03 -24.22
N THR A 58 -28.45 -37.84 -24.87
CA THR A 58 -28.10 -38.68 -26.02
C THR A 58 -27.57 -37.87 -27.21
N GLN A 59 -28.10 -36.66 -27.47
CA GLN A 59 -27.59 -35.80 -28.54
C GLN A 59 -26.20 -35.24 -28.23
N THR A 60 -25.95 -34.80 -26.98
CA THR A 60 -24.60 -34.41 -26.52
C THR A 60 -23.62 -35.57 -26.64
N LEU A 61 -23.99 -36.74 -26.11
CA LEU A 61 -23.16 -37.95 -26.16
C LEU A 61 -22.87 -38.38 -27.61
N HIS A 62 -23.81 -38.17 -28.54
CA HIS A 62 -23.60 -38.44 -29.96
C HIS A 62 -22.62 -37.44 -30.61
N SER A 63 -22.66 -36.17 -30.23
CA SER A 63 -21.69 -35.14 -30.67
C SER A 63 -20.29 -35.48 -30.17
N ASP A 64 -20.15 -35.75 -28.87
CA ASP A 64 -18.87 -36.10 -28.25
C ASP A 64 -18.32 -37.41 -28.81
N MET A 65 -19.19 -38.42 -28.99
CA MET A 65 -18.82 -39.68 -29.64
C MET A 65 -18.42 -39.46 -31.10
N GLN A 66 -19.07 -38.59 -31.89
CA GLN A 66 -18.60 -38.28 -33.24
C GLN A 66 -17.18 -37.71 -33.22
N THR A 67 -16.91 -36.71 -32.37
CA THR A 67 -15.56 -36.11 -32.23
C THR A 67 -14.53 -37.17 -31.82
N LEU A 68 -14.86 -37.99 -30.82
CA LEU A 68 -14.00 -39.02 -30.25
C LEU A 68 -13.81 -40.21 -31.21
N VAL A 69 -14.78 -40.50 -32.08
CA VAL A 69 -14.69 -41.49 -33.17
C VAL A 69 -13.87 -40.95 -34.34
N TYR A 70 -13.99 -39.67 -34.73
CA TYR A 70 -13.14 -39.09 -35.78
C TYR A 70 -11.67 -38.98 -35.35
N GLU A 71 -11.40 -38.57 -34.10
CA GLU A 71 -10.04 -38.65 -33.55
C GLU A 71 -9.53 -40.09 -33.52
N ASN A 72 -10.33 -41.03 -32.99
CA ASN A 72 -9.89 -42.42 -32.90
C ASN A 72 -9.76 -43.09 -34.26
N TYR A 73 -10.57 -42.79 -35.28
CA TYR A 73 -10.36 -43.34 -36.62
C TYR A 73 -9.04 -42.85 -37.24
N ASN A 74 -8.67 -41.58 -37.08
CA ASN A 74 -7.35 -41.11 -37.50
C ASN A 74 -6.21 -41.80 -36.74
N LYS A 75 -6.34 -41.93 -35.41
CA LYS A 75 -5.36 -42.64 -34.55
C LYS A 75 -5.30 -44.14 -34.87
N PHE A 76 -6.42 -44.79 -35.20
CA PHE A 76 -6.52 -46.22 -35.49
C PHE A 76 -6.11 -46.56 -36.93
N ILE A 77 -6.35 -45.69 -37.91
CA ILE A 77 -5.78 -45.81 -39.26
C ILE A 77 -4.26 -45.65 -39.18
N SER A 78 -3.77 -44.61 -38.49
CA SER A 78 -2.34 -44.40 -38.25
C SER A 78 -1.69 -45.60 -37.55
N ALA A 79 -2.30 -46.11 -36.48
CA ALA A 79 -1.84 -47.31 -35.78
C ALA A 79 -1.91 -48.57 -36.66
N THR A 80 -2.99 -48.77 -37.43
CA THR A 80 -3.18 -49.95 -38.29
C THR A 80 -2.18 -49.97 -39.44
N ASP A 81 -1.92 -48.83 -40.09
CA ASP A 81 -0.91 -48.75 -41.14
C ASP A 81 0.52 -48.83 -40.57
N THR A 82 0.76 -48.30 -39.36
CA THR A 82 2.03 -48.50 -38.64
C THR A 82 2.25 -49.98 -38.30
N ILE A 83 1.23 -50.67 -37.76
CA ILE A 83 1.27 -52.11 -37.46
C ILE A 83 1.41 -52.94 -38.76
N ARG A 84 0.74 -52.53 -39.85
CA ARG A 84 0.85 -53.20 -41.16
C ARG A 84 2.26 -53.06 -41.73
N LYS A 85 2.84 -51.85 -41.66
CA LYS A 85 4.20 -51.55 -42.08
C LYS A 85 5.22 -52.32 -41.24
N MET A 86 5.14 -52.21 -39.91
CA MET A 86 5.92 -53.01 -38.97
C MET A 86 5.81 -54.52 -39.22
N LYS A 87 4.63 -55.05 -39.52
CA LYS A 87 4.44 -56.48 -39.81
C LYS A 87 5.10 -56.91 -41.13
N THR A 88 5.09 -56.04 -42.15
CA THR A 88 5.82 -56.27 -43.40
C THR A 88 7.33 -56.19 -43.17
N ASP A 89 7.79 -55.17 -42.45
CA ASP A 89 9.20 -54.93 -42.15
C ASP A 89 9.79 -56.03 -41.25
N PHE A 90 9.07 -56.47 -40.21
CA PHE A 90 9.45 -57.63 -39.38
C PHE A 90 9.54 -58.90 -40.20
N LYS A 91 8.59 -59.17 -41.10
CA LYS A 91 8.62 -60.40 -41.91
C LYS A 91 9.78 -60.39 -42.92
N LYS A 92 10.17 -59.20 -43.40
CA LYS A 92 11.35 -59.00 -44.25
C LYS A 92 12.66 -59.11 -43.44
N MET A 93 12.70 -58.53 -42.24
CA MET A 93 13.83 -58.63 -41.32
C MET A 93 14.02 -60.06 -40.81
N GLU A 94 12.94 -60.83 -40.61
CA GLU A 94 12.98 -62.25 -40.28
C GLU A 94 13.56 -63.09 -41.42
N THR A 95 13.19 -62.83 -42.69
CA THR A 95 13.81 -63.54 -43.83
C THR A 95 15.26 -63.13 -44.04
N GLU A 96 15.61 -61.84 -43.88
CA GLU A 96 16.99 -61.37 -43.95
C GLU A 96 17.85 -61.88 -42.78
N MET A 97 17.30 -62.01 -41.57
CA MET A 97 18.01 -62.54 -40.40
C MET A 97 18.19 -64.06 -40.47
N ASN A 98 17.22 -64.82 -40.99
CA ASN A 98 17.41 -66.24 -41.28
C ASN A 98 18.43 -66.47 -42.41
N LEU A 99 18.44 -65.62 -43.44
CA LEU A 99 19.47 -65.62 -44.49
C LEU A 99 20.86 -65.25 -43.93
N LEU A 100 20.92 -64.31 -42.97
CA LEU A 100 22.15 -63.93 -42.28
C LEU A 100 22.68 -65.09 -41.43
N VAL A 101 21.84 -65.74 -40.62
CA VAL A 101 22.23 -66.93 -39.83
C VAL A 101 22.75 -68.04 -40.74
N SER A 102 22.04 -68.35 -41.82
CA SER A 102 22.49 -69.34 -42.82
C SER A 102 23.87 -69.00 -43.40
N LYS A 103 24.09 -67.75 -43.82
CA LYS A 103 25.40 -67.27 -44.28
C LYS A 103 26.45 -67.31 -43.18
N MET A 104 26.08 -67.03 -41.94
CA MET A 104 27.00 -67.04 -40.80
C MET A 104 27.49 -68.46 -40.48
N THR A 105 26.63 -69.48 -40.56
CA THR A 105 27.06 -70.88 -40.48
C THR A 105 28.05 -71.25 -41.59
N SER A 106 27.74 -70.97 -42.86
CA SER A 106 28.65 -71.29 -43.97
C SER A 106 29.97 -70.50 -43.92
N ILE A 107 29.94 -69.25 -43.45
CA ILE A 107 31.16 -68.46 -43.17
C ILE A 107 31.96 -69.06 -42.01
N THR A 108 31.30 -69.62 -40.99
CA THR A 108 31.97 -70.25 -39.84
C THR A 108 32.65 -71.56 -40.23
N GLU A 109 31.99 -72.40 -41.03
CA GLU A 109 32.58 -73.63 -41.58
C GLU A 109 33.79 -73.33 -42.48
N PHE A 110 33.62 -72.41 -43.45
CA PHE A 110 34.68 -71.99 -44.36
C PHE A 110 35.84 -71.28 -43.63
N SER A 111 35.55 -70.49 -42.60
CA SER A 111 36.56 -69.90 -41.71
C SER A 111 37.29 -70.97 -40.88
N GLY A 112 36.68 -72.12 -40.61
CA GLY A 112 37.33 -73.28 -40.00
C GLY A 112 38.42 -73.86 -40.89
N GLU A 113 38.11 -74.13 -42.16
CA GLU A 113 39.07 -74.64 -43.16
C GLU A 113 40.22 -73.65 -43.41
N ILE A 114 39.89 -72.36 -43.55
CA ILE A 114 40.88 -71.28 -43.70
C ILE A 114 41.78 -71.16 -42.47
N THR A 115 41.23 -71.31 -41.25
CA THR A 115 42.04 -71.25 -40.02
C THR A 115 42.99 -72.44 -39.94
N GLY A 116 42.50 -73.66 -40.22
CA GLY A 116 43.34 -74.87 -40.21
C GLY A 116 44.50 -74.81 -41.21
N THR A 117 44.28 -74.24 -42.40
CA THR A 117 45.32 -74.12 -43.44
C THR A 117 46.30 -72.96 -43.19
N LEU A 118 45.86 -71.83 -42.61
CA LEU A 118 46.72 -70.66 -42.37
C LEU A 118 47.44 -70.63 -41.01
N GLN A 119 47.10 -71.52 -40.06
CA GLN A 119 47.67 -71.44 -38.71
C GLN A 119 49.21 -71.61 -38.69
N GLY A 120 49.76 -72.47 -39.55
CA GLY A 120 51.22 -72.67 -39.68
C GLY A 120 51.96 -71.49 -40.29
N THR A 121 51.45 -70.92 -41.40
CA THR A 121 52.07 -69.76 -42.05
C THR A 121 51.95 -68.50 -41.19
N ARG A 122 50.82 -68.32 -40.49
CA ARG A 122 50.59 -67.18 -39.57
C ARG A 122 51.59 -67.15 -38.42
N GLN A 123 51.90 -68.28 -37.79
CA GLN A 123 52.92 -68.36 -36.74
C GLN A 123 54.33 -67.96 -37.24
N HIS A 124 54.67 -68.34 -38.48
CA HIS A 124 55.98 -68.01 -39.05
C HIS A 124 56.07 -66.54 -39.50
N LEU A 125 54.96 -65.93 -39.92
CA LEU A 125 54.86 -64.51 -40.25
C LEU A 125 54.98 -63.62 -39.01
N CYS A 126 54.33 -63.97 -37.88
CA CYS A 126 54.43 -63.19 -36.64
C CYS A 126 55.88 -63.01 -36.18
N LYS A 127 56.69 -64.08 -36.17
CA LYS A 127 58.10 -64.03 -35.77
C LYS A 127 58.99 -63.17 -36.67
N LEU A 128 58.59 -62.94 -37.93
CA LEU A 128 59.28 -61.99 -38.83
C LEU A 128 58.79 -60.55 -38.59
N ALA A 129 57.47 -60.37 -38.45
CA ALA A 129 56.85 -59.08 -38.22
C ALA A 129 57.31 -58.42 -36.91
N GLU A 130 57.51 -59.19 -35.84
CA GLU A 130 58.06 -58.70 -34.56
C GLU A 130 59.44 -58.05 -34.75
N LYS A 131 60.37 -58.72 -35.46
CA LYS A 131 61.71 -58.18 -35.74
C LYS A 131 61.66 -56.97 -36.67
N HIS A 132 60.79 -56.97 -37.67
CA HIS A 132 60.68 -55.83 -38.60
C HIS A 132 60.05 -54.59 -37.93
N SER A 133 59.06 -54.78 -37.05
CA SER A 133 58.43 -53.70 -36.27
C SER A 133 59.43 -53.03 -35.32
N LEU A 134 60.33 -53.81 -34.70
CA LEU A 134 61.32 -53.29 -33.77
C LEU A 134 62.38 -52.40 -34.47
N LEU A 135 62.76 -52.76 -35.70
CA LEU A 135 63.60 -51.92 -36.57
C LEU A 135 62.90 -50.63 -37.01
N GLN A 136 61.62 -50.69 -37.43
CA GLN A 136 60.86 -49.50 -37.83
C GLN A 136 60.67 -48.51 -36.67
N LYS A 137 60.45 -48.99 -35.44
CA LYS A 137 60.31 -48.13 -34.25
C LYS A 137 61.59 -47.36 -33.94
N LEU A 138 62.76 -47.99 -34.07
CA LEU A 138 64.06 -47.32 -33.92
C LEU A 138 64.30 -46.27 -35.01
N GLN A 139 63.93 -46.58 -36.26
CA GLN A 139 64.06 -45.65 -37.37
C GLN A 139 63.18 -44.40 -37.18
N PHE A 140 61.90 -44.58 -36.82
CA PHE A 140 60.96 -43.49 -36.52
C PHE A 140 61.47 -42.54 -35.43
N LEU A 141 61.97 -43.08 -34.31
CA LEU A 141 62.53 -42.28 -33.21
C LEU A 141 63.75 -41.45 -33.62
N SER A 142 64.57 -41.94 -34.57
CA SER A 142 65.75 -41.21 -35.05
C SER A 142 65.42 -40.07 -36.04
N SER A 143 64.32 -40.19 -36.79
CA SER A 143 63.87 -39.18 -37.75
C SER A 143 62.93 -38.13 -37.14
N LEU A 144 62.38 -38.39 -35.95
CA LEU A 144 61.33 -37.58 -35.33
C LEU A 144 61.62 -36.07 -35.28
N PRO A 145 62.82 -35.58 -34.88
CA PRO A 145 63.09 -34.14 -34.81
C PRO A 145 62.98 -33.44 -36.18
N THR A 146 63.40 -34.09 -37.26
CA THR A 146 63.37 -33.49 -38.61
C THR A 146 61.95 -33.45 -39.18
N THR A 147 61.12 -34.46 -38.89
CA THR A 147 59.70 -34.45 -39.26
C THR A 147 58.87 -33.48 -38.42
N LEU A 148 59.14 -33.34 -37.12
CA LEU A 148 58.46 -32.34 -36.28
C LEU A 148 58.77 -30.92 -36.76
N LYS A 149 60.00 -30.66 -37.22
CA LYS A 149 60.37 -29.36 -37.78
C LYS A 149 59.64 -29.06 -39.10
N SER A 150 59.61 -29.99 -40.07
CA SER A 150 58.86 -29.73 -41.32
C SER A 150 57.36 -29.52 -41.06
N LEU A 151 56.73 -30.33 -40.20
CA LEU A 151 55.31 -30.16 -39.84
C LEU A 151 55.02 -28.82 -39.12
N THR A 152 56.02 -28.25 -38.43
CA THR A 152 55.95 -26.94 -37.79
C THR A 152 56.10 -25.79 -38.80
N ASP A 153 56.96 -25.96 -39.80
CA ASP A 153 57.14 -25.00 -40.91
C ASP A 153 55.98 -25.07 -41.93
N GLU A 154 55.33 -26.23 -42.07
CA GLU A 154 54.09 -26.47 -42.83
C GLU A 154 52.81 -25.99 -42.09
N GLY A 155 52.93 -25.53 -40.84
CA GLY A 155 51.81 -25.06 -40.01
C GLY A 155 50.84 -26.15 -39.54
N ASN A 156 51.18 -27.44 -39.68
CA ASN A 156 50.31 -28.57 -39.33
C ASN A 156 50.51 -29.01 -37.87
N TYR A 157 50.30 -28.07 -36.95
CA TYR A 157 50.53 -28.25 -35.51
C TYR A 157 49.79 -29.48 -34.95
N LYS A 158 48.56 -29.74 -35.41
CA LYS A 158 47.74 -30.88 -34.97
C LYS A 158 48.41 -32.23 -35.21
N LYS A 159 49.17 -32.38 -36.30
CA LYS A 159 49.91 -33.61 -36.57
C LYS A 159 51.21 -33.67 -35.75
N ALA A 160 51.97 -32.58 -35.69
CA ALA A 160 53.21 -32.50 -34.93
C ALA A 160 53.02 -32.87 -33.44
N VAL A 161 51.97 -32.32 -32.79
CA VAL A 161 51.63 -32.62 -31.38
C VAL A 161 51.31 -34.11 -31.18
N ASN A 162 50.55 -34.73 -32.08
CA ASN A 162 50.20 -36.15 -31.97
C ASN A 162 51.41 -37.08 -32.20
N ASP A 163 52.24 -36.79 -33.20
CA ASP A 163 53.45 -37.57 -33.49
C ASP A 163 54.47 -37.46 -32.32
N TYR A 164 54.57 -36.28 -31.68
CA TYR A 164 55.38 -36.08 -30.47
C TYR A 164 54.85 -36.90 -29.27
N ILE A 165 53.56 -36.82 -28.93
CA ILE A 165 52.97 -37.51 -27.77
C ILE A 165 53.11 -39.04 -27.88
N GLN A 166 52.99 -39.60 -29.08
CA GLN A 166 53.21 -41.04 -29.30
C GLN A 166 54.66 -41.45 -29.06
N ALA A 167 55.63 -40.59 -29.39
CA ALA A 167 57.04 -40.84 -29.12
C ALA A 167 57.46 -40.56 -27.67
N GLN A 168 56.88 -39.55 -27.02
CA GLN A 168 57.22 -39.12 -25.65
C GLN A 168 57.18 -40.28 -24.65
N LYS A 169 56.12 -41.10 -24.70
CA LYS A 169 55.96 -42.30 -23.85
C LYS A 169 57.08 -43.33 -24.00
N VAL A 170 57.79 -43.33 -25.13
CA VAL A 170 58.97 -44.19 -25.38
C VAL A 170 60.26 -43.47 -25.00
N LEU A 171 60.38 -42.18 -25.31
CA LEU A 171 61.54 -41.37 -24.93
C LEU A 171 61.76 -41.35 -23.41
N ASP A 172 60.70 -41.18 -22.61
CA ASP A 172 60.79 -41.19 -21.15
C ASP A 172 61.11 -42.58 -20.56
N GLN A 173 60.73 -43.68 -21.23
CA GLN A 173 61.11 -45.03 -20.80
C GLN A 173 62.60 -45.33 -21.00
N TYR A 174 63.25 -44.70 -21.99
CA TYR A 174 64.68 -44.91 -22.31
C TYR A 174 65.56 -43.70 -21.96
N ARG A 175 65.07 -42.80 -21.10
CA ARG A 175 65.68 -41.54 -20.64
C ARG A 175 67.09 -41.68 -20.02
N SER A 176 67.48 -42.89 -19.62
CA SER A 176 68.81 -43.21 -19.10
C SER A 176 69.90 -43.42 -20.16
N HIS A 177 69.53 -43.49 -21.45
CA HIS A 177 70.47 -43.77 -22.54
C HIS A 177 70.86 -42.49 -23.32
N PRO A 178 72.16 -42.11 -23.39
CA PRO A 178 72.59 -40.80 -23.92
C PRO A 178 72.06 -40.44 -25.32
N SER A 179 71.98 -41.42 -26.22
CA SER A 179 71.49 -41.20 -27.60
C SER A 179 70.03 -40.75 -27.67
N PHE A 180 69.19 -41.15 -26.71
CA PHE A 180 67.79 -40.71 -26.65
C PHE A 180 67.63 -39.38 -25.91
N GLN A 181 68.54 -39.08 -24.96
CA GLN A 181 68.55 -37.81 -24.24
C GLN A 181 68.78 -36.60 -25.16
N GLY A 182 69.61 -36.76 -26.21
CA GLY A 182 69.77 -35.74 -27.26
C GLY A 182 68.48 -35.50 -28.04
N ILE A 183 67.90 -36.57 -28.60
CA ILE A 183 66.63 -36.53 -29.35
C ILE A 183 65.50 -35.93 -28.51
N GLN A 184 65.39 -36.30 -27.23
CA GLN A 184 64.39 -35.75 -26.31
C GLN A 184 64.55 -34.24 -26.14
N LYS A 185 65.79 -33.73 -26.02
CA LYS A 185 66.06 -32.29 -25.91
C LYS A 185 65.72 -31.53 -27.19
N ASP A 186 66.07 -32.07 -28.36
CA ASP A 186 65.79 -31.42 -29.63
C ASP A 186 64.28 -31.38 -29.93
N CYS A 187 63.54 -32.45 -29.61
CA CYS A 187 62.08 -32.45 -29.70
C CYS A 187 61.45 -31.45 -28.72
N LEU A 188 61.91 -31.36 -27.48
CA LEU A 188 61.39 -30.37 -26.50
C LEU A 188 61.52 -28.93 -27.02
N ASN A 189 62.71 -28.55 -27.51
CA ASN A 189 62.92 -27.20 -28.07
C ASN A 189 61.94 -26.88 -29.21
N ILE A 190 61.64 -27.84 -30.10
CA ILE A 190 60.68 -27.66 -31.20
C ILE A 190 59.25 -27.53 -30.67
N MET A 191 58.88 -28.31 -29.66
CA MET A 191 57.54 -28.21 -29.06
C MET A 191 57.34 -26.92 -28.26
N ASP A 192 58.40 -26.35 -27.67
CA ASP A 192 58.36 -25.01 -27.06
C ASP A 192 58.17 -23.90 -28.13
N GLU A 193 58.83 -23.99 -29.30
CA GLU A 193 58.57 -23.09 -30.44
C GLU A 193 57.11 -23.20 -30.94
N VAL A 194 56.53 -24.40 -30.96
CA VAL A 194 55.11 -24.63 -31.32
C VAL A 194 54.16 -24.08 -30.24
N LYS A 195 54.49 -24.27 -28.96
CA LYS A 195 53.70 -23.81 -27.81
C LYS A 195 53.57 -22.29 -27.79
N GLU A 196 54.65 -21.54 -28.01
CA GLU A 196 54.59 -20.08 -28.07
C GLU A 196 53.86 -19.56 -29.32
N LYS A 197 54.03 -20.20 -30.50
CA LYS A 197 53.23 -19.88 -31.70
C LYS A 197 51.72 -20.05 -31.45
N LEU A 198 51.33 -21.19 -30.88
CA LEU A 198 49.92 -21.46 -30.54
C LEU A 198 49.36 -20.47 -29.52
N LYS A 199 50.16 -20.01 -28.54
CA LYS A 199 49.75 -18.95 -27.60
C LYS A 199 49.53 -17.60 -28.31
N THR A 200 50.38 -17.23 -29.26
CA THR A 200 50.14 -16.01 -30.06
C THR A 200 48.89 -16.13 -30.93
N ASP A 201 48.67 -17.26 -31.61
CA ASP A 201 47.46 -17.49 -32.42
C ASP A 201 46.19 -17.43 -31.55
N PHE A 202 46.23 -17.95 -30.32
CA PHE A 202 45.13 -17.94 -29.36
C PHE A 202 44.80 -16.54 -28.80
N GLN A 203 45.74 -15.58 -28.90
CA GLN A 203 45.54 -14.17 -28.51
C GLN A 203 45.14 -13.26 -29.69
N MET A 204 45.24 -13.72 -30.94
CA MET A 204 44.94 -12.92 -32.14
C MET A 204 43.43 -12.76 -32.38
N THR A 205 42.97 -11.51 -32.37
CA THR A 205 41.57 -11.14 -32.64
C THR A 205 41.23 -11.37 -34.11
N GLY A 206 40.40 -12.38 -34.40
CA GLY A 206 39.88 -12.65 -35.74
C GLY A 206 39.50 -14.11 -36.01
N LEU A 207 39.99 -15.06 -35.21
CA LEU A 207 39.68 -16.48 -35.37
C LEU A 207 38.23 -16.83 -34.99
N THR A 208 37.70 -17.89 -35.60
CA THR A 208 36.37 -18.43 -35.28
C THR A 208 36.39 -19.16 -33.94
N ALA A 209 35.25 -19.21 -33.24
CA ALA A 209 35.11 -19.96 -31.98
C ALA A 209 35.56 -21.43 -32.11
N LYS A 210 35.33 -22.04 -33.28
CA LYS A 210 35.79 -23.41 -33.58
C LYS A 210 37.31 -23.52 -33.70
N SER A 211 37.99 -22.57 -34.34
CA SER A 211 39.45 -22.59 -34.45
C SER A 211 40.15 -22.21 -33.13
N LEU A 212 39.53 -21.39 -32.29
CA LEU A 212 39.93 -21.19 -30.89
C LEU A 212 39.77 -22.47 -30.06
N ALA A 213 38.70 -23.25 -30.28
CA ALA A 213 38.54 -24.56 -29.64
C ALA A 213 39.59 -25.58 -30.09
N GLU A 214 39.84 -25.69 -31.40
CA GLU A 214 40.83 -26.64 -31.93
C GLU A 214 42.29 -26.27 -31.56
N THR A 215 42.59 -25.01 -31.27
CA THR A 215 43.90 -24.58 -30.70
C THR A 215 43.99 -24.76 -29.19
N GLY A 216 42.89 -24.53 -28.45
CA GLY A 216 42.80 -24.80 -27.01
C GLY A 216 43.03 -26.28 -26.67
N ASP A 217 42.37 -27.22 -27.37
CA ASP A 217 42.59 -28.66 -27.20
C ASP A 217 44.06 -29.06 -27.50
N LEU A 218 44.75 -28.35 -28.42
CA LEU A 218 46.17 -28.61 -28.71
C LEU A 218 47.14 -28.07 -27.65
N LEU A 219 46.82 -26.93 -27.02
CA LEU A 219 47.61 -26.39 -25.91
C LEU A 219 47.47 -27.25 -24.64
N LEU A 220 46.26 -27.76 -24.36
CA LEU A 220 46.01 -28.71 -23.26
C LEU A 220 46.78 -30.03 -23.45
N LEU A 221 46.99 -30.47 -24.70
CA LEU A 221 47.83 -31.63 -25.03
C LEU A 221 49.35 -31.36 -24.91
N LEU A 222 49.78 -30.12 -24.64
CA LEU A 222 51.18 -29.71 -24.47
C LEU A 222 51.52 -29.30 -23.03
N ASP A 223 50.82 -29.88 -22.05
CA ASP A 223 51.11 -29.74 -20.62
C ASP A 223 51.10 -28.26 -20.16
N GLU A 224 50.18 -27.46 -20.72
CA GLU A 224 49.83 -26.13 -20.21
C GLU A 224 48.76 -26.21 -19.12
N LYS A 225 48.78 -25.25 -18.19
CA LYS A 225 47.86 -25.23 -17.05
C LYS A 225 46.42 -24.95 -17.50
N PRO A 226 45.45 -25.85 -17.19
CA PRO A 226 44.05 -25.63 -17.57
C PRO A 226 43.43 -24.35 -17.01
N SER A 227 43.86 -23.89 -15.82
CA SER A 227 43.43 -22.64 -15.17
C SER A 227 43.70 -21.40 -16.01
N ASP A 228 44.84 -21.36 -16.68
CA ASP A 228 45.37 -20.15 -17.30
C ASP A 228 44.78 -20.03 -18.71
N LEU A 229 44.60 -21.18 -19.39
CA LEU A 229 43.90 -21.28 -20.68
C LEU A 229 42.41 -20.94 -20.58
N ALA A 230 41.71 -21.40 -19.55
CA ALA A 230 40.28 -21.09 -19.35
C ALA A 230 40.04 -19.56 -19.29
N LYS A 231 40.86 -18.84 -18.54
CA LYS A 231 40.75 -17.39 -18.36
C LYS A 231 41.08 -16.60 -19.63
N ILE A 232 42.08 -17.03 -20.39
CA ILE A 232 42.42 -16.38 -21.68
C ILE A 232 41.29 -16.60 -22.72
N LEU A 233 40.64 -17.77 -22.74
CA LEU A 233 39.51 -18.03 -23.65
C LEU A 233 38.30 -17.14 -23.34
N LEU A 234 37.93 -16.98 -22.07
CA LEU A 234 36.83 -16.10 -21.67
C LEU A 234 37.15 -14.61 -21.94
N GLN A 235 38.40 -14.19 -21.77
CA GLN A 235 38.83 -12.83 -22.10
C GLN A 235 38.75 -12.52 -23.61
N SER A 236 39.24 -13.42 -24.47
CA SER A 236 39.17 -13.23 -25.93
C SER A 236 37.72 -13.29 -26.44
N ALA A 237 36.90 -14.19 -25.90
CA ALA A 237 35.47 -14.27 -26.19
C ALA A 237 34.72 -13.00 -25.77
N SER A 238 35.00 -12.43 -24.59
CA SER A 238 34.29 -11.23 -24.12
C SER A 238 34.60 -10.01 -24.99
N ARG A 239 35.84 -9.89 -25.49
CA ARG A 239 36.22 -8.83 -26.44
C ARG A 239 35.42 -8.92 -27.75
N ARG A 240 35.34 -10.12 -28.35
CA ARG A 240 34.55 -10.37 -29.56
C ARG A 240 33.05 -10.08 -29.36
N LEU A 241 32.48 -10.52 -28.24
CA LEU A 241 31.07 -10.22 -27.92
C LEU A 241 30.83 -8.73 -27.69
N HIS A 242 31.79 -8.00 -27.10
CA HIS A 242 31.69 -6.55 -26.93
C HIS A 242 31.70 -5.81 -28.28
N GLU A 243 32.52 -6.23 -29.24
CA GLU A 243 32.53 -5.68 -30.60
C GLU A 243 31.16 -5.88 -31.30
N GLN A 244 30.50 -7.02 -31.12
CA GLN A 244 29.13 -7.25 -31.59
C GLN A 244 28.09 -6.37 -30.88
N ILE A 245 28.24 -6.14 -29.58
CA ILE A 245 27.38 -5.22 -28.80
C ILE A 245 27.48 -3.79 -29.36
N VAL A 246 28.69 -3.30 -29.67
CA VAL A 246 28.87 -1.95 -30.25
C VAL A 246 28.24 -1.85 -31.64
N MET A 247 28.36 -2.88 -32.48
CA MET A 247 27.69 -2.92 -33.80
C MET A 247 26.16 -2.88 -33.72
N LEU A 248 25.56 -3.30 -32.60
CA LEU A 248 24.12 -3.17 -32.33
C LEU A 248 23.75 -1.79 -31.78
N GLN A 249 24.65 -1.10 -31.07
CA GLN A 249 24.45 0.27 -30.60
C GLN A 249 24.41 1.28 -31.76
N ASP A 250 25.23 1.09 -32.80
CA ASP A 250 25.33 2.02 -33.95
C ASP A 250 24.14 1.94 -34.94
N GLN A 251 23.12 1.10 -34.70
CA GLN A 251 22.03 0.83 -35.68
C GLN A 251 20.61 1.16 -35.16
N THR A 252 20.50 2.17 -34.30
CA THR A 252 19.24 2.64 -33.68
C THR A 252 18.19 3.24 -34.64
N GLU A 253 18.38 3.20 -35.95
CA GLU A 253 17.42 3.72 -36.95
C GLU A 253 16.59 2.65 -37.66
N ARG A 254 16.84 1.35 -37.41
CA ARG A 254 16.18 0.23 -38.11
C ARG A 254 14.94 -0.32 -37.40
N ASP A 255 14.07 -0.97 -38.15
CA ASP A 255 12.89 -1.66 -37.61
C ASP A 255 13.29 -2.70 -36.55
N MET A 256 12.49 -2.78 -35.47
CA MET A 256 12.75 -3.67 -34.33
C MET A 256 12.91 -5.16 -34.73
N ILE A 257 12.27 -5.58 -35.83
CA ILE A 257 12.42 -6.94 -36.38
C ILE A 257 13.83 -7.17 -36.96
N GLU A 258 14.41 -6.18 -37.67
CA GLU A 258 15.77 -6.28 -38.19
C GLU A 258 16.81 -6.23 -37.06
N PHE A 259 16.58 -5.39 -36.04
CA PHE A 259 17.42 -5.34 -34.84
C PHE A 259 17.46 -6.69 -34.12
N VAL A 260 16.31 -7.32 -33.89
CA VAL A 260 16.21 -8.67 -33.31
C VAL A 260 16.89 -9.71 -34.20
N ASP A 261 16.73 -9.65 -35.52
CA ASP A 261 17.38 -10.63 -36.41
C ASP A 261 18.91 -10.50 -36.40
N MET A 262 19.44 -9.27 -36.30
CA MET A 262 20.88 -9.05 -36.14
C MET A 262 21.39 -9.52 -34.77
N SER A 263 20.64 -9.31 -33.69
CA SER A 263 21.03 -9.79 -32.35
C SER A 263 21.02 -11.31 -32.24
N ILE A 264 20.03 -11.97 -32.88
CA ILE A 264 19.93 -13.42 -33.02
C ILE A 264 21.09 -13.97 -33.87
N ALA A 265 21.37 -13.34 -35.03
CA ALA A 265 22.38 -13.82 -35.98
C ALA A 265 23.82 -13.68 -35.47
N GLY A 266 24.14 -12.57 -34.80
CA GLY A 266 25.47 -12.27 -34.24
C GLY A 266 25.62 -12.72 -32.79
N PHE A 267 25.40 -11.79 -31.86
CA PHE A 267 25.70 -11.94 -30.43
C PHE A 267 25.16 -13.24 -29.80
N LEU A 268 23.89 -13.55 -30.00
CA LEU A 268 23.23 -14.71 -29.40
C LEU A 268 23.77 -16.05 -29.95
N ASN A 269 24.11 -16.12 -31.24
CA ASN A 269 24.75 -17.30 -31.82
C ASN A 269 26.18 -17.49 -31.31
N ASP A 270 27.00 -16.43 -31.31
CA ASP A 270 28.39 -16.50 -30.85
C ASP A 270 28.48 -16.88 -29.35
N LEU A 271 27.61 -16.31 -28.50
CA LEU A 271 27.52 -16.67 -27.08
C LEU A 271 27.19 -18.17 -26.91
N THR A 272 26.24 -18.69 -27.68
CA THR A 272 25.88 -20.11 -27.68
C THR A 272 27.06 -21.00 -28.10
N LEU A 273 27.86 -20.57 -29.08
CA LEU A 273 29.05 -21.31 -29.54
C LEU A 273 30.17 -21.30 -28.48
N VAL A 274 30.39 -20.19 -27.78
CA VAL A 274 31.39 -20.09 -26.70
C VAL A 274 31.02 -21.02 -25.54
N ILE A 275 29.77 -20.99 -25.06
CA ILE A 275 29.30 -21.85 -23.95
C ILE A 275 29.48 -23.34 -24.30
N ASN A 276 29.08 -23.77 -25.49
CA ASN A 276 29.22 -25.16 -25.93
C ASN A 276 30.70 -25.57 -26.13
N SER A 277 31.56 -24.65 -26.58
CA SER A 277 32.99 -24.95 -26.77
C SER A 277 33.73 -25.07 -25.44
N TYR A 278 33.53 -24.11 -24.52
CA TYR A 278 34.15 -24.11 -23.19
C TYR A 278 33.73 -25.32 -22.36
N SER A 279 32.43 -25.64 -22.35
CA SER A 279 31.92 -26.82 -21.62
C SER A 279 32.47 -28.15 -22.17
N GLY A 280 32.69 -28.27 -23.49
CA GLY A 280 33.32 -29.43 -24.13
C GLY A 280 34.85 -29.54 -23.94
N MET A 281 35.50 -28.50 -23.41
CA MET A 281 36.94 -28.51 -23.10
C MET A 281 37.22 -28.86 -21.63
N PHE A 282 36.51 -28.25 -20.69
CA PHE A 282 36.93 -28.27 -19.29
C PHE A 282 36.13 -29.22 -18.40
N PHE A 283 34.86 -29.54 -18.71
CA PHE A 283 34.07 -30.49 -17.91
C PHE A 283 34.30 -31.93 -18.36
N GLY A 284 34.51 -32.85 -17.41
CA GLY A 284 34.50 -34.30 -17.63
C GLY A 284 35.71 -34.93 -18.34
N LYS A 285 36.61 -34.14 -18.95
CA LYS A 285 37.88 -34.67 -19.52
C LYS A 285 38.93 -35.04 -18.47
N TYR A 286 38.88 -34.44 -17.27
CA TYR A 286 39.97 -34.48 -16.27
C TYR A 286 39.67 -35.28 -15.00
N ALA A 287 38.63 -36.12 -14.99
CA ALA A 287 38.04 -36.72 -13.79
C ALA A 287 38.83 -37.87 -13.11
N ILE A 288 40.16 -37.77 -12.98
CA ILE A 288 41.03 -38.82 -12.40
C ILE A 288 42.11 -38.24 -11.45
N GLU A 289 41.70 -37.47 -10.44
CA GLU A 289 42.37 -37.36 -9.11
C GLU A 289 41.57 -36.44 -8.16
N ASN A 290 41.81 -36.54 -6.84
CA ASN A 290 40.93 -35.94 -5.82
C ASN A 290 41.01 -34.41 -5.68
N GLU A 291 42.02 -33.75 -6.27
CA GLU A 291 42.18 -32.29 -6.20
C GLU A 291 41.26 -31.52 -7.18
N ILE A 292 40.63 -32.23 -8.12
CA ILE A 292 39.93 -31.63 -9.29
C ILE A 292 38.56 -31.02 -8.98
N TYR A 293 37.91 -31.36 -7.85
CA TYR A 293 36.60 -30.79 -7.50
C TYR A 293 36.64 -29.25 -7.34
N GLN A 294 37.70 -28.71 -6.72
CA GLN A 294 37.88 -27.26 -6.63
C GLN A 294 38.12 -26.59 -7.98
N PHE A 295 38.61 -27.34 -8.97
CA PHE A 295 38.87 -26.83 -10.32
C PHE A 295 37.59 -26.78 -11.17
N GLU A 296 36.80 -27.86 -11.22
CA GLU A 296 35.54 -27.87 -11.99
C GLU A 296 34.50 -26.87 -11.45
N ASP A 297 34.50 -26.59 -10.14
CA ASP A 297 33.64 -25.56 -9.55
C ASP A 297 34.10 -24.14 -9.90
N ALA A 298 35.39 -23.82 -9.77
CA ALA A 298 35.93 -22.51 -10.14
C ALA A 298 35.79 -22.21 -11.65
N VAL A 299 35.98 -23.21 -12.51
CA VAL A 299 35.75 -23.13 -13.97
C VAL A 299 34.29 -22.85 -14.32
N ARG A 300 33.35 -23.31 -13.48
CA ARG A 300 31.90 -23.06 -13.63
C ARG A 300 31.51 -21.67 -13.12
N GLU A 301 32.14 -21.20 -12.04
CA GLU A 301 31.98 -19.84 -11.52
C GLU A 301 32.50 -18.78 -12.52
N ASP A 302 33.72 -18.96 -13.06
CA ASP A 302 34.28 -18.10 -14.11
C ASP A 302 33.35 -18.03 -15.35
N LEU A 303 32.72 -19.15 -15.74
CA LEU A 303 31.76 -19.21 -16.85
C LEU A 303 30.44 -18.50 -16.51
N ASN A 304 29.90 -18.68 -15.31
CA ASN A 304 28.67 -18.02 -14.87
C ASN A 304 28.86 -16.49 -14.77
N GLU A 305 29.99 -16.00 -14.26
CA GLU A 305 30.29 -14.56 -14.27
C GLU A 305 30.35 -14.04 -15.72
N PHE A 306 31.06 -14.75 -16.61
CA PHE A 306 31.18 -14.39 -18.02
C PHE A 306 29.81 -14.32 -18.72
N VAL A 307 28.94 -15.31 -18.54
CA VAL A 307 27.62 -15.32 -19.20
C VAL A 307 26.76 -14.17 -18.69
N THR A 308 26.58 -14.04 -17.36
CA THR A 308 25.78 -12.96 -16.75
C THR A 308 26.25 -11.58 -17.20
N LYS A 309 27.55 -11.29 -17.09
CA LYS A 309 28.17 -9.99 -17.41
C LYS A 309 28.05 -9.55 -18.88
N ASN A 310 27.91 -10.49 -19.81
CA ASN A 310 27.67 -10.18 -21.22
C ASN A 310 26.16 -10.14 -21.56
N VAL A 311 25.35 -10.98 -20.91
CA VAL A 311 23.87 -10.96 -21.03
C VAL A 311 23.30 -9.65 -20.48
N ASP A 312 23.72 -9.19 -19.30
CA ASP A 312 23.25 -7.93 -18.69
C ASP A 312 23.46 -6.72 -19.61
N LYS A 313 24.62 -6.65 -20.27
CA LYS A 313 24.94 -5.60 -21.26
C LYS A 313 24.05 -5.66 -22.50
N TYR A 314 23.71 -6.86 -22.95
CA TYR A 314 22.79 -7.05 -24.07
C TYR A 314 21.35 -6.69 -23.68
N LEU A 315 20.91 -7.08 -22.48
CA LEU A 315 19.57 -6.76 -21.96
C LEU A 315 19.36 -5.26 -21.78
N ALA A 316 20.38 -4.52 -21.33
CA ALA A 316 20.33 -3.06 -21.27
C ALA A 316 19.96 -2.43 -22.63
N LEU A 317 20.62 -2.85 -23.72
CA LEU A 317 20.34 -2.34 -25.06
C LEU A 317 18.97 -2.77 -25.61
N VAL A 318 18.50 -3.97 -25.26
CA VAL A 318 17.15 -4.42 -25.62
C VAL A 318 16.10 -3.57 -24.91
N HIS A 319 16.31 -3.22 -23.63
CA HIS A 319 15.42 -2.31 -22.89
C HIS A 319 15.46 -0.88 -23.46
N ASP A 320 16.66 -0.30 -23.65
CA ASP A 320 16.82 1.02 -24.26
C ASP A 320 16.12 1.12 -25.62
N ARG A 321 16.10 0.02 -26.41
CA ARG A 321 15.39 0.00 -27.69
C ARG A 321 13.86 -0.05 -27.53
N ILE A 322 13.36 -0.90 -26.64
CA ILE A 322 11.91 -1.02 -26.38
C ILE A 322 11.33 0.32 -25.92
N ASP A 323 12.06 1.07 -25.10
CA ASP A 323 11.65 2.40 -24.61
C ASP A 323 11.53 3.45 -25.74
N ILE A 324 12.33 3.33 -26.81
CA ILE A 324 12.31 4.25 -27.95
C ILE A 324 11.14 3.96 -28.92
N ASP A 325 10.85 2.69 -29.17
CA ASP A 325 9.82 2.28 -30.13
C ASP A 325 8.41 2.30 -29.51
N THR A 326 8.30 2.19 -28.17
CA THR A 326 7.03 2.27 -27.42
C THR A 326 6.39 3.65 -27.58
N GLY A 327 5.28 3.70 -28.34
CA GLY A 327 4.51 4.91 -28.60
C GLY A 327 4.82 5.61 -29.94
N ARG A 328 5.68 5.03 -30.79
CA ARG A 328 5.99 5.56 -32.14
C ARG A 328 5.58 4.66 -33.30
N GLY A 329 5.52 3.34 -33.11
CA GLY A 329 5.22 2.36 -34.16
C GLY A 329 3.92 1.58 -33.97
N ASP A 330 3.62 0.68 -34.91
CA ASP A 330 2.57 -0.32 -34.77
C ASP A 330 2.95 -1.36 -33.71
N SER A 331 2.15 -1.43 -32.64
CA SER A 331 2.29 -2.43 -31.55
C SER A 331 2.43 -3.86 -32.09
N SER A 332 1.75 -4.21 -33.18
CA SER A 332 1.83 -5.55 -33.79
C SER A 332 3.24 -5.91 -34.27
N MET A 333 4.03 -4.92 -34.73
CA MET A 333 5.41 -5.15 -35.16
C MET A 333 6.36 -5.37 -33.98
N LEU A 334 6.16 -4.63 -32.88
CA LEU A 334 6.92 -4.80 -31.64
C LEU A 334 6.71 -6.19 -31.03
N LEU A 335 5.46 -6.67 -30.92
CA LEU A 335 5.19 -8.02 -30.41
C LEU A 335 5.83 -9.12 -31.26
N LYS A 336 5.78 -9.02 -32.59
CA LYS A 336 6.38 -10.01 -33.50
C LYS A 336 7.91 -10.10 -33.36
N ALA A 337 8.58 -8.97 -33.09
CA ALA A 337 10.00 -8.96 -32.79
C ALA A 337 10.31 -9.61 -31.43
N LEU A 338 9.53 -9.29 -30.39
CA LEU A 338 9.70 -9.86 -29.04
C LEU A 338 9.42 -11.37 -29.01
N ASP A 339 8.43 -11.86 -29.76
CA ASP A 339 8.13 -13.29 -29.86
C ASP A 339 9.31 -14.07 -30.47
N LYS A 340 9.88 -13.55 -31.56
CA LYS A 340 11.04 -14.12 -32.25
C LYS A 340 12.29 -14.17 -31.36
N LEU A 341 12.51 -13.13 -30.54
CA LEU A 341 13.57 -13.10 -29.54
C LEU A 341 13.34 -14.12 -28.43
N ASN A 342 12.13 -14.19 -27.88
CA ASN A 342 11.75 -15.15 -26.83
C ASN A 342 11.92 -16.61 -27.30
N MET A 343 11.45 -16.95 -28.50
CA MET A 343 11.68 -18.27 -29.11
C MET A 343 13.18 -18.63 -29.17
N ARG A 344 14.06 -17.66 -29.49
CA ARG A 344 15.51 -17.92 -29.54
C ARG A 344 16.09 -18.15 -28.14
N LEU A 345 15.69 -17.36 -27.14
CA LEU A 345 16.17 -17.48 -25.76
C LEU A 345 15.71 -18.80 -25.10
N VAL A 346 14.44 -19.20 -25.31
CA VAL A 346 13.91 -20.50 -24.84
C VAL A 346 14.66 -21.69 -25.47
N ALA A 347 15.17 -21.54 -26.70
CA ALA A 347 15.99 -22.56 -27.35
C ALA A 347 17.42 -22.68 -26.78
N MET A 348 17.91 -21.71 -25.98
CA MET A 348 19.25 -21.74 -25.37
C MET A 348 19.30 -22.54 -24.07
N LYS A 349 18.87 -23.81 -24.12
CA LYS A 349 18.85 -24.67 -22.93
C LYS A 349 20.25 -25.16 -22.53
N CYS A 350 20.95 -24.35 -21.75
CA CYS A 350 22.31 -24.64 -21.27
C CYS A 350 22.29 -25.54 -20.02
N THR A 351 22.88 -26.73 -20.10
CA THR A 351 22.88 -27.72 -18.99
C THR A 351 23.86 -27.39 -17.86
N TYR A 352 24.78 -26.44 -18.07
CA TYR A 352 25.92 -26.16 -17.18
C TYR A 352 25.98 -24.71 -16.67
N CYS A 353 24.99 -23.88 -16.99
CA CYS A 353 24.91 -22.48 -16.57
C CYS A 353 23.70 -22.28 -15.66
N GLU A 354 23.81 -21.42 -14.65
CA GLU A 354 22.71 -21.15 -13.70
C GLU A 354 21.69 -20.11 -14.21
N VAL A 355 21.97 -19.48 -15.35
CA VAL A 355 21.16 -18.40 -15.95
C VAL A 355 19.98 -18.98 -16.74
N ASP A 356 18.76 -18.80 -16.22
CA ASP A 356 17.52 -19.20 -16.89
C ASP A 356 17.14 -18.22 -18.03
N MET A 357 17.62 -18.52 -19.24
CA MET A 357 17.30 -17.77 -20.47
C MET A 357 15.80 -17.73 -20.79
N ALA A 358 15.03 -18.76 -20.42
CA ALA A 358 13.59 -18.84 -20.69
C ALA A 358 12.78 -17.94 -19.74
N LYS A 359 13.28 -17.74 -18.51
CA LYS A 359 12.76 -16.71 -17.62
C LYS A 359 13.07 -15.31 -18.15
N ILE A 360 14.31 -15.04 -18.55
CA ILE A 360 14.75 -13.73 -19.08
C ILE A 360 13.88 -13.28 -20.27
N GLY A 361 13.65 -14.15 -21.26
CA GLY A 361 12.79 -13.83 -22.42
C GLY A 361 11.37 -13.40 -22.02
N MET A 362 10.81 -14.03 -20.99
CA MET A 362 9.48 -13.73 -20.48
C MET A 362 9.43 -12.48 -19.60
N ASP A 363 10.48 -12.20 -18.84
CA ASP A 363 10.58 -10.98 -18.02
C ASP A 363 10.69 -9.73 -18.92
N ILE A 364 11.36 -9.81 -20.07
CA ILE A 364 11.36 -8.74 -21.10
C ILE A 364 9.93 -8.45 -21.56
N ILE A 365 9.18 -9.47 -21.98
CA ILE A 365 7.79 -9.32 -22.48
C ILE A 365 6.88 -8.68 -21.42
N ILE A 366 7.00 -9.11 -20.16
CA ILE A 366 6.22 -8.57 -19.04
C ILE A 366 6.55 -7.09 -18.78
N ASN A 367 7.81 -6.69 -18.93
CA ASN A 367 8.21 -5.29 -18.77
C ASN A 367 7.72 -4.42 -19.95
N SER A 368 7.82 -4.90 -21.20
CA SER A 368 7.28 -4.20 -22.39
C SER A 368 5.78 -3.95 -22.27
N ALA A 369 5.01 -4.95 -21.82
CA ALA A 369 3.56 -4.82 -21.63
C ALA A 369 3.22 -3.75 -20.56
N LYS A 370 3.99 -3.68 -19.46
CA LYS A 370 3.83 -2.65 -18.42
C LYS A 370 4.16 -1.25 -18.95
N GLN A 371 5.23 -1.11 -19.74
CA GLN A 371 5.62 0.18 -20.33
C GLN A 371 4.55 0.71 -21.28
N LEU A 372 3.95 -0.15 -22.11
CA LEU A 372 2.84 0.23 -22.98
C LEU A 372 1.58 0.61 -22.18
N CYS A 373 1.25 -0.10 -21.09
CA CYS A 373 0.15 0.29 -20.19
C CYS A 373 0.39 1.68 -19.57
N ASN A 374 1.62 2.00 -19.16
CA ASN A 374 1.99 3.31 -18.64
C ASN A 374 1.80 4.43 -19.70
N TYR A 375 2.17 4.15 -20.96
CA TYR A 375 1.99 5.07 -22.08
C TYR A 375 0.51 5.38 -22.36
N HIS A 376 -0.34 4.35 -22.46
CA HIS A 376 -1.77 4.54 -22.64
C HIS A 376 -2.43 5.25 -21.46
N LEU A 377 -2.04 4.93 -20.21
CA LEU A 377 -2.52 5.63 -19.02
C LEU A 377 -2.19 7.13 -19.08
N LYS A 378 -0.97 7.49 -19.49
CA LYS A 378 -0.58 8.88 -19.69
C LYS A 378 -1.48 9.58 -20.72
N SER A 379 -1.70 8.95 -21.89
CA SER A 379 -2.57 9.50 -22.94
C SER A 379 -4.02 9.72 -22.49
N LEU A 380 -4.58 8.81 -21.67
CA LEU A 380 -5.91 8.97 -21.09
C LEU A 380 -6.00 10.17 -20.12
N ARG A 381 -4.94 10.42 -19.32
CA ARG A 381 -4.89 11.57 -18.39
C ARG A 381 -4.79 12.91 -19.11
N GLU A 382 -3.99 12.99 -20.16
CA GLU A 382 -3.87 14.17 -21.02
C GLU A 382 -5.23 14.50 -21.68
N TYR A 383 -5.89 13.50 -22.25
CA TYR A 383 -7.22 13.63 -22.86
C TYR A 383 -8.31 14.09 -21.87
N LEU A 384 -8.27 13.64 -20.62
CA LEU A 384 -9.19 14.10 -19.57
C LEU A 384 -9.02 15.60 -19.26
N ALA A 385 -7.76 16.07 -19.18
CA ALA A 385 -7.47 17.48 -18.87
C ALA A 385 -7.94 18.44 -19.98
N ASP A 386 -7.74 18.06 -21.25
CA ASP A 386 -8.24 18.82 -22.41
C ASP A 386 -9.78 18.83 -22.47
N SER A 387 -10.40 17.69 -22.14
CA SER A 387 -11.85 17.53 -22.13
C SER A 387 -12.51 18.40 -21.04
N ILE A 388 -11.98 18.39 -19.80
CA ILE A 388 -12.45 19.30 -18.72
C ILE A 388 -12.22 20.77 -19.08
N SER A 389 -11.10 21.10 -19.71
CA SER A 389 -10.80 22.46 -20.19
C SER A 389 -11.82 22.93 -21.24
N THR A 390 -12.23 22.03 -22.13
CA THR A 390 -13.28 22.29 -23.14
C THR A 390 -14.65 22.52 -22.50
N VAL A 391 -15.05 21.67 -21.53
CA VAL A 391 -16.29 21.86 -20.75
C VAL A 391 -16.29 23.19 -19.98
N ARG A 392 -15.15 23.54 -19.35
CA ARG A 392 -14.96 24.83 -18.65
C ARG A 392 -15.13 26.01 -19.60
N LEU A 393 -14.59 25.95 -20.81
CA LEU A 393 -14.73 27.00 -21.82
C LEU A 393 -16.22 27.19 -22.20
N SER A 394 -16.92 26.12 -22.58
CA SER A 394 -18.35 26.15 -22.94
C SER A 394 -19.25 26.74 -21.84
N LEU A 395 -18.98 26.41 -20.58
CA LEU A 395 -19.71 26.97 -19.42
C LEU A 395 -19.41 28.46 -19.16
N THR A 396 -18.37 29.04 -19.77
CA THR A 396 -18.05 30.47 -19.69
C THR A 396 -18.54 31.27 -20.91
N THR A 397 -18.49 30.70 -22.11
CA THR A 397 -18.96 31.37 -23.35
C THR A 397 -20.49 31.49 -23.39
N GLY A 398 -21.21 30.47 -22.93
CA GLY A 398 -22.68 30.41 -22.90
C GLY A 398 -23.39 31.46 -22.03
N LYS A 399 -22.66 32.40 -21.42
CA LYS A 399 -23.22 33.56 -20.71
C LYS A 399 -23.37 34.83 -21.57
N ASN A 400 -22.79 34.86 -22.78
CA ASN A 400 -22.69 36.10 -23.57
C ASN A 400 -23.68 36.22 -24.74
N ASP A 401 -24.24 35.11 -25.24
CA ASP A 401 -25.14 35.15 -26.40
C ASP A 401 -26.58 35.49 -26.03
N ASN A 402 -27.06 36.64 -26.53
CA ASN A 402 -28.43 37.13 -26.33
C ASN A 402 -29.45 36.41 -27.25
N ILE A 403 -29.50 35.07 -27.21
CA ILE A 403 -30.51 34.27 -27.92
C ILE A 403 -31.50 33.68 -26.91
N LEU A 404 -32.56 34.46 -26.65
CA LEU A 404 -33.75 34.00 -25.97
C LEU A 404 -34.43 32.86 -26.76
N THR A 405 -34.29 31.61 -26.31
CA THR A 405 -35.32 30.53 -26.35
C THR A 405 -34.79 29.12 -26.03
N SER A 406 -33.48 28.89 -26.00
CA SER A 406 -32.91 27.61 -25.55
C SER A 406 -31.78 27.85 -24.55
N GLY A 407 -32.00 27.47 -23.29
CA GLY A 407 -30.93 27.44 -22.29
C GLY A 407 -30.04 26.21 -22.50
N MET A 408 -28.73 26.35 -22.27
CA MET A 408 -27.79 25.23 -22.39
C MET A 408 -28.21 24.07 -21.47
N ASN A 409 -28.61 22.95 -22.06
CA ASN A 409 -29.03 21.77 -21.33
C ASN A 409 -27.82 21.14 -20.62
N LEU A 410 -27.73 21.31 -19.29
CA LEU A 410 -26.60 20.83 -18.52
C LEU A 410 -26.47 19.29 -18.58
N ASN A 411 -27.57 18.55 -18.67
CA ASN A 411 -27.52 17.08 -18.87
C ASN A 411 -26.85 16.71 -20.20
N GLU A 412 -27.05 17.48 -21.26
CA GLU A 412 -26.44 17.19 -22.57
C GLU A 412 -24.92 17.35 -22.52
N VAL A 413 -24.43 18.40 -21.84
CA VAL A 413 -22.99 18.61 -21.60
C VAL A 413 -22.41 17.48 -20.75
N ILE A 414 -23.12 17.06 -19.69
CA ILE A 414 -22.72 15.97 -18.78
C ILE A 414 -22.65 14.63 -19.53
N MET A 415 -23.66 14.31 -20.34
CA MET A 415 -23.73 13.04 -21.07
C MET A 415 -22.72 12.97 -22.22
N ASN A 416 -22.55 14.05 -22.99
CA ASN A 416 -21.54 14.09 -24.07
C ASN A 416 -20.13 13.94 -23.51
N PHE A 417 -19.82 14.59 -22.38
CA PHE A 417 -18.53 14.45 -21.69
C PHE A 417 -18.31 13.02 -21.14
N TYR A 418 -19.33 12.43 -20.51
CA TYR A 418 -19.29 11.06 -20.01
C TYR A 418 -19.07 10.02 -21.14
N VAL A 419 -19.85 10.08 -22.22
CA VAL A 419 -19.75 9.13 -23.34
C VAL A 419 -18.38 9.22 -24.02
N SER A 420 -17.88 10.43 -24.29
CA SER A 420 -16.57 10.65 -24.94
C SER A 420 -15.39 10.07 -24.13
N LEU A 421 -15.46 10.11 -22.79
CA LEU A 421 -14.48 9.46 -21.93
C LEU A 421 -14.57 7.93 -21.99
N VAL A 422 -15.79 7.37 -21.93
CA VAL A 422 -16.02 5.92 -21.98
C VAL A 422 -15.58 5.33 -23.32
N GLU A 423 -15.85 5.99 -24.45
CA GLU A 423 -15.41 5.55 -25.77
C GLU A 423 -13.89 5.59 -25.92
N LYS A 424 -13.22 6.64 -25.41
CA LYS A 424 -11.75 6.74 -25.46
C LYS A 424 -11.07 5.63 -24.64
N VAL A 425 -11.63 5.25 -23.49
CA VAL A 425 -11.14 4.10 -22.70
C VAL A 425 -11.34 2.79 -23.45
N LYS A 426 -12.52 2.58 -24.08
CA LYS A 426 -12.81 1.36 -24.85
C LYS A 426 -11.83 1.13 -26.01
N GLY A 427 -11.45 2.19 -26.74
CA GLY A 427 -10.43 2.08 -27.80
C GLY A 427 -9.07 1.63 -27.27
N VAL A 428 -8.59 2.22 -26.18
CA VAL A 428 -7.32 1.83 -25.53
C VAL A 428 -7.33 0.37 -25.05
N LEU A 429 -8.47 -0.13 -24.56
CA LEU A 429 -8.60 -1.53 -24.16
C LEU A 429 -8.57 -2.48 -25.36
N GLN A 430 -8.99 -2.05 -26.55
CA GLN A 430 -8.90 -2.85 -27.78
C GLN A 430 -7.44 -2.95 -28.28
N ASP A 431 -6.69 -1.84 -28.28
CA ASP A 431 -5.27 -1.80 -28.70
C ASP A 431 -4.42 -2.84 -27.93
N LEU A 432 -4.72 -3.06 -26.65
CA LEU A 432 -4.00 -3.98 -25.77
C LEU A 432 -4.39 -5.46 -25.94
N THR A 433 -5.46 -5.79 -26.68
CA THR A 433 -5.87 -7.20 -26.91
C THR A 433 -4.86 -7.98 -27.76
N ILE A 434 -3.96 -7.28 -28.48
CA ILE A 434 -2.93 -7.89 -29.34
C ILE A 434 -2.01 -8.84 -28.54
N PHE A 435 -1.78 -8.58 -27.25
CA PHE A 435 -1.01 -9.45 -26.36
C PHE A 435 -1.69 -10.79 -26.01
N LEU A 436 -2.98 -10.95 -26.31
CA LEU A 436 -3.74 -12.17 -26.05
C LEU A 436 -3.99 -13.03 -27.29
N GLN A 437 -3.41 -12.67 -28.44
CA GLN A 437 -3.57 -13.46 -29.67
C GLN A 437 -2.97 -14.87 -29.51
N PRO A 438 -3.69 -15.94 -29.88
CA PRO A 438 -3.27 -17.33 -29.65
C PRO A 438 -2.10 -17.77 -30.53
N ASP A 439 -1.73 -16.98 -31.53
CA ASP A 439 -0.68 -17.28 -32.51
C ASP A 439 0.74 -16.95 -32.01
N LEU A 440 0.87 -16.30 -30.84
CA LEU A 440 2.15 -15.95 -30.21
C LEU A 440 2.74 -17.13 -29.43
N SER A 441 4.07 -17.32 -29.44
CA SER A 441 4.73 -18.43 -28.75
C SER A 441 4.61 -18.35 -27.22
N PHE A 442 4.36 -17.16 -26.68
CA PHE A 442 4.14 -16.92 -25.25
C PHE A 442 2.64 -16.76 -24.93
N ASN A 443 2.06 -17.71 -24.19
CA ASN A 443 0.67 -17.59 -23.75
C ASN A 443 0.56 -17.04 -22.31
N LEU A 444 0.05 -15.80 -22.20
CA LEU A 444 -0.15 -15.11 -20.92
C LEU A 444 -1.25 -15.74 -20.05
N LYS A 445 -2.11 -16.62 -20.58
CA LYS A 445 -3.13 -17.35 -19.79
C LYS A 445 -2.54 -18.46 -18.88
N SER A 446 -1.22 -18.63 -18.87
CA SER A 446 -0.55 -19.47 -17.86
C SER A 446 -0.69 -18.84 -16.46
N THR A 447 -1.12 -19.64 -15.47
CA THR A 447 -1.73 -19.17 -14.21
C THR A 447 -0.83 -18.27 -13.36
N THR A 448 0.49 -18.37 -13.49
CA THR A 448 1.47 -17.52 -12.78
C THR A 448 1.84 -16.24 -13.53
N LYS A 449 1.36 -16.03 -14.77
CA LYS A 449 1.70 -14.89 -15.63
C LYS A 449 0.48 -14.05 -16.04
N GLY A 450 -0.72 -14.62 -16.05
CA GLY A 450 -1.97 -13.86 -16.23
C GLY A 450 -2.16 -12.74 -15.18
N SER A 451 -1.59 -12.94 -13.98
CA SER A 451 -1.49 -11.93 -12.92
C SER A 451 -0.86 -10.60 -13.39
N ALA A 452 0.02 -10.60 -14.39
CA ALA A 452 0.63 -9.37 -14.91
C ALA A 452 -0.34 -8.56 -15.80
N CYS A 453 -1.24 -9.23 -16.54
CA CYS A 453 -2.31 -8.56 -17.28
C CYS A 453 -3.36 -7.98 -16.33
N ILE A 454 -3.63 -8.68 -15.22
CA ILE A 454 -4.52 -8.25 -14.14
C ILE A 454 -3.94 -7.00 -13.46
N GLU A 455 -2.72 -7.07 -12.90
CA GLU A 455 -2.07 -5.92 -12.24
C GLU A 455 -1.85 -4.74 -13.23
N GLY A 456 -1.64 -5.01 -14.53
CA GLY A 456 -1.33 -3.99 -15.55
C GLY A 456 -2.55 -3.33 -16.22
N VAL A 457 -3.42 -4.11 -16.87
CA VAL A 457 -4.52 -3.58 -17.71
C VAL A 457 -5.74 -3.21 -16.87
N ARG A 458 -6.11 -4.08 -15.92
CA ARG A 458 -7.25 -3.84 -15.04
C ARG A 458 -6.90 -2.80 -13.97
N GLU A 459 -5.92 -3.13 -13.12
CA GLU A 459 -5.65 -2.34 -11.92
C GLU A 459 -4.79 -1.09 -12.18
N HIS A 460 -3.65 -1.21 -12.88
CA HIS A 460 -2.83 -0.03 -13.16
C HIS A 460 -3.46 0.93 -14.17
N LEU A 461 -3.96 0.43 -15.31
CA LEU A 461 -4.50 1.26 -16.39
C LEU A 461 -5.95 1.70 -16.15
N LEU A 462 -6.93 0.78 -16.10
CA LEU A 462 -8.34 1.18 -16.00
C LEU A 462 -8.68 1.77 -14.61
N VAL A 463 -8.42 1.04 -13.53
CA VAL A 463 -8.68 1.55 -12.17
C VAL A 463 -7.81 2.77 -11.89
N GLY A 464 -6.52 2.75 -12.24
CA GLY A 464 -5.62 3.91 -12.11
C GLY A 464 -5.95 5.14 -12.98
N PHE A 465 -6.81 5.00 -13.99
CA PHE A 465 -7.43 6.12 -14.72
C PHE A 465 -8.71 6.61 -14.03
N LEU A 466 -9.58 5.71 -13.57
CA LEU A 466 -10.81 6.08 -12.86
C LEU A 466 -10.51 6.84 -11.56
N LYS A 467 -9.54 6.39 -10.76
CA LYS A 467 -9.08 7.11 -9.55
C LYS A 467 -8.51 8.48 -9.87
N HIS A 468 -7.70 8.58 -10.93
CA HIS A 468 -7.18 9.87 -11.39
C HIS A 468 -8.31 10.79 -11.88
N THR A 469 -9.39 10.25 -12.42
CA THR A 469 -10.57 11.02 -12.83
C THR A 469 -11.26 11.65 -11.60
N ALA A 470 -11.49 10.87 -10.55
CA ALA A 470 -12.03 11.35 -9.28
C ALA A 470 -11.15 12.47 -8.65
N LEU A 471 -9.84 12.25 -8.58
CA LEU A 471 -8.85 13.21 -8.05
C LEU A 471 -8.76 14.50 -8.89
N MET A 472 -8.75 14.40 -10.22
CA MET A 472 -8.72 15.58 -11.10
C MET A 472 -10.00 16.40 -11.00
N MET A 473 -11.17 15.75 -10.89
CA MET A 473 -12.44 16.46 -10.75
C MET A 473 -12.53 17.20 -9.41
N THR A 474 -12.06 16.60 -8.31
CA THR A 474 -12.03 17.24 -6.98
C THR A 474 -10.96 18.34 -6.84
N SER A 475 -9.89 18.33 -7.64
CA SER A 475 -8.85 19.37 -7.61
C SER A 475 -9.35 20.80 -7.91
N PHE A 476 -10.51 20.95 -8.58
CA PHE A 476 -11.12 22.25 -8.90
C PHE A 476 -11.76 22.98 -7.70
N ILE A 477 -11.69 22.40 -6.50
CA ILE A 477 -12.19 22.96 -5.25
C ILE A 477 -11.18 23.93 -4.60
N ASP A 478 -9.89 23.81 -4.94
CA ASP A 478 -8.83 24.63 -4.33
C ASP A 478 -9.00 26.13 -4.65
N ALA A 479 -8.89 26.95 -3.60
CA ALA A 479 -9.21 28.39 -3.62
C ALA A 479 -8.29 29.27 -4.49
N SER A 480 -7.33 28.67 -5.21
CA SER A 480 -6.41 29.34 -6.12
C SER A 480 -7.00 29.60 -7.51
N GLN A 481 -8.06 28.88 -7.91
CA GLN A 481 -8.67 29.01 -9.24
C GLN A 481 -10.08 29.62 -9.21
N THR A 482 -10.32 30.62 -10.06
CA THR A 482 -11.67 31.13 -10.33
C THR A 482 -12.45 30.12 -11.17
N CYS A 483 -13.16 29.23 -10.49
CA CYS A 483 -14.00 28.18 -11.07
C CYS A 483 -15.49 28.60 -11.07
N PRO A 484 -16.24 28.46 -12.19
CA PRO A 484 -17.67 28.78 -12.19
C PRO A 484 -18.46 27.74 -11.38
N PRO A 485 -19.45 28.14 -10.54
CA PRO A 485 -20.20 27.19 -9.69
C PRO A 485 -20.81 26.02 -10.47
N ASN A 486 -21.37 26.27 -11.65
CA ASN A 486 -22.01 25.23 -12.48
C ASN A 486 -21.02 24.13 -12.93
N LEU A 487 -19.70 24.38 -12.97
CA LEU A 487 -18.72 23.32 -13.27
C LEU A 487 -18.60 22.32 -12.12
N HIS A 488 -18.69 22.75 -10.85
CA HIS A 488 -18.75 21.82 -9.72
C HIS A 488 -19.98 20.91 -9.81
N LEU A 489 -21.12 21.46 -10.24
CA LEU A 489 -22.38 20.73 -10.40
C LEU A 489 -22.30 19.71 -11.56
N VAL A 490 -21.70 20.11 -12.69
CA VAL A 490 -21.43 19.22 -13.84
C VAL A 490 -20.48 18.08 -13.44
N LEU A 491 -19.34 18.38 -12.83
CA LEU A 491 -18.37 17.36 -12.41
C LEU A 491 -18.95 16.42 -11.34
N SER A 492 -19.68 16.96 -10.35
CA SER A 492 -20.40 16.15 -9.35
C SER A 492 -21.37 15.15 -10.00
N LYS A 493 -22.17 15.61 -10.97
CA LYS A 493 -23.10 14.75 -11.70
C LYS A 493 -22.38 13.74 -12.61
N THR A 494 -21.30 14.12 -13.29
CA THR A 494 -20.48 13.17 -14.08
C THR A 494 -19.88 12.08 -13.20
N CYS A 495 -19.32 12.40 -12.02
CA CYS A 495 -18.90 11.41 -11.03
C CYS A 495 -20.05 10.47 -10.64
N LEU A 496 -21.26 11.01 -10.42
CA LEU A 496 -22.44 10.21 -10.05
C LEU A 496 -22.92 9.27 -11.17
N GLU A 497 -22.75 9.62 -12.45
CA GLU A 497 -23.07 8.71 -13.56
C GLU A 497 -21.95 7.67 -13.82
N PHE A 498 -20.68 7.98 -13.50
CA PHE A 498 -19.63 6.96 -13.39
C PHE A 498 -19.92 5.96 -12.26
N ASP A 499 -20.28 6.43 -11.08
CA ASP A 499 -20.69 5.63 -9.91
C ASP A 499 -21.84 4.66 -10.24
N LYS A 500 -22.89 5.13 -10.93
CA LYS A 500 -24.06 4.30 -11.30
C LYS A 500 -23.81 3.29 -12.42
N ASN A 501 -23.09 3.70 -13.47
CA ASN A 501 -23.06 2.97 -14.75
C ASN A 501 -21.65 2.79 -15.31
N GLY A 502 -20.83 3.84 -15.27
CA GLY A 502 -19.55 3.88 -15.99
C GLY A 502 -18.51 2.90 -15.47
N VAL A 503 -18.40 2.73 -14.14
CA VAL A 503 -17.44 1.78 -13.55
C VAL A 503 -17.80 0.34 -13.92
N HIS A 504 -19.06 -0.06 -13.75
CA HIS A 504 -19.54 -1.41 -14.07
C HIS A 504 -19.28 -1.80 -15.54
N VAL A 505 -19.67 -0.92 -16.48
CA VAL A 505 -19.54 -1.16 -17.93
C VAL A 505 -18.09 -1.23 -18.40
N LEU A 506 -17.15 -0.57 -17.70
CA LEU A 506 -15.73 -0.64 -18.04
C LEU A 506 -15.02 -1.83 -17.39
N LEU A 507 -15.33 -2.17 -16.13
CA LEU A 507 -14.74 -3.34 -15.46
C LEU A 507 -15.20 -4.65 -16.08
N SER A 508 -16.51 -4.82 -16.30
CA SER A 508 -17.07 -6.03 -16.93
C SER A 508 -16.48 -6.30 -18.32
N LEU A 509 -16.29 -5.25 -19.12
CA LEU A 509 -15.64 -5.35 -20.43
C LEU A 509 -14.17 -5.82 -20.35
N VAL A 510 -13.42 -5.39 -19.33
CA VAL A 510 -12.04 -5.87 -19.11
C VAL A 510 -12.04 -7.32 -18.63
N ASP A 511 -12.90 -7.66 -17.68
CA ASP A 511 -12.97 -9.01 -17.11
C ASP A 511 -13.43 -10.05 -18.17
N GLU A 512 -14.30 -9.67 -19.10
CA GLU A 512 -14.68 -10.47 -20.28
C GLU A 512 -13.55 -10.58 -21.31
N LEU A 513 -12.97 -9.45 -21.76
CA LEU A 513 -11.93 -9.45 -22.81
C LEU A 513 -10.64 -10.17 -22.39
N TYR A 514 -10.28 -10.10 -21.11
CA TYR A 514 -9.02 -10.66 -20.59
C TYR A 514 -9.20 -11.98 -19.84
N GLY A 515 -10.44 -12.37 -19.52
CA GLY A 515 -10.78 -13.67 -18.90
C GLY A 515 -10.29 -13.78 -17.46
N ILE A 516 -10.77 -12.88 -16.58
CA ILE A 516 -10.21 -12.66 -15.25
C ILE A 516 -11.14 -13.20 -14.14
N ASP A 517 -10.64 -14.15 -13.33
CA ASP A 517 -11.36 -14.66 -12.15
C ASP A 517 -11.34 -13.66 -10.97
N SER A 518 -12.53 -13.19 -10.56
CA SER A 518 -12.73 -11.98 -9.75
C SER A 518 -12.32 -12.02 -8.26
N ALA A 519 -11.50 -12.97 -7.83
CA ALA A 519 -11.32 -13.31 -6.41
C ALA A 519 -10.38 -12.38 -5.60
N THR A 520 -9.55 -11.54 -6.24
CA THR A 520 -8.46 -10.79 -5.56
C THR A 520 -8.21 -9.37 -6.09
N LEU A 521 -9.24 -8.75 -6.70
CA LEU A 521 -9.12 -7.54 -7.53
C LEU A 521 -9.66 -6.28 -6.83
N THR A 522 -9.48 -5.08 -7.41
CA THR A 522 -10.27 -3.91 -6.97
C THR A 522 -11.74 -4.19 -7.26
N HIS A 523 -12.53 -4.32 -6.20
CA HIS A 523 -13.97 -4.51 -6.34
C HIS A 523 -14.63 -3.23 -6.84
N GLU A 524 -15.56 -3.37 -7.78
CA GLU A 524 -16.31 -2.27 -8.43
C GLU A 524 -16.83 -1.22 -7.43
N THR A 525 -17.40 -1.71 -6.33
CA THR A 525 -17.95 -0.88 -5.24
C THR A 525 -16.96 0.12 -4.65
N PHE A 526 -15.64 -0.14 -4.68
CA PHE A 526 -14.66 0.81 -4.19
C PHE A 526 -14.58 2.05 -5.09
N ILE A 527 -14.49 1.87 -6.40
CA ILE A 527 -14.37 2.97 -7.36
C ILE A 527 -15.70 3.74 -7.46
N CYS A 528 -16.83 3.03 -7.38
CA CYS A 528 -18.15 3.64 -7.20
C CYS A 528 -18.21 4.52 -5.93
N THR A 529 -17.66 4.04 -4.81
CA THR A 529 -17.57 4.83 -3.56
C THR A 529 -16.68 6.06 -3.72
N GLU A 530 -15.49 5.91 -4.32
CA GLU A 530 -14.55 7.01 -4.57
C GLU A 530 -15.14 8.09 -5.51
N MET A 531 -15.89 7.66 -6.53
CA MET A 531 -16.66 8.56 -7.41
C MET A 531 -17.81 9.24 -6.66
N ARG A 532 -18.54 8.53 -5.80
CA ARG A 532 -19.65 9.08 -5.02
C ARG A 532 -19.19 10.06 -3.94
N GLU A 533 -18.08 9.78 -3.27
CA GLU A 533 -17.43 10.71 -2.33
C GLU A 533 -16.93 11.96 -3.07
N SER A 534 -16.30 11.79 -4.23
CA SER A 534 -15.91 12.92 -5.08
C SER A 534 -17.10 13.77 -5.52
N ALA A 535 -18.22 13.13 -5.90
CA ALA A 535 -19.47 13.80 -6.23
C ALA A 535 -20.04 14.59 -5.03
N GLN A 536 -19.97 14.02 -3.82
CA GLN A 536 -20.42 14.65 -2.57
C GLN A 536 -19.59 15.88 -2.22
N ILE A 537 -18.26 15.77 -2.24
CA ILE A 537 -17.35 16.89 -1.90
C ILE A 537 -17.53 18.05 -2.91
N LEU A 538 -17.72 17.74 -4.20
CA LEU A 538 -18.05 18.74 -5.23
C LEU A 538 -19.43 19.39 -5.02
N LEU A 539 -20.43 18.63 -4.56
CA LEU A 539 -21.76 19.16 -4.25
C LEU A 539 -21.77 20.06 -3.01
N ASP A 540 -21.07 19.65 -1.93
CA ASP A 540 -20.92 20.47 -0.72
C ASP A 540 -20.08 21.74 -1.01
N SER A 541 -19.13 21.70 -1.95
CA SER A 541 -18.46 22.90 -2.48
C SER A 541 -19.44 23.82 -3.22
N TYR A 542 -20.28 23.28 -4.12
CA TYR A 542 -21.31 24.05 -4.82
C TYR A 542 -22.28 24.75 -3.85
N VAL A 543 -22.80 24.02 -2.85
CA VAL A 543 -23.67 24.57 -1.79
C VAL A 543 -22.98 25.67 -1.01
N ARG A 544 -21.69 25.49 -0.66
CA ARG A 544 -20.88 26.49 0.05
C ARG A 544 -20.67 27.75 -0.78
N LEU A 545 -20.38 27.63 -2.08
CA LEU A 545 -20.18 28.75 -2.99
C LEU A 545 -21.47 29.56 -3.20
N GLN A 546 -22.60 28.89 -3.47
CA GLN A 546 -23.90 29.56 -3.64
C GLN A 546 -24.43 30.14 -2.32
N GLY A 547 -24.29 29.41 -1.21
CA GLY A 547 -24.60 29.88 0.14
C GLY A 547 -23.80 31.13 0.50
N LEU A 548 -22.50 31.16 0.18
CA LEU A 548 -21.64 32.34 0.39
C LEU A 548 -22.06 33.52 -0.50
N HIS A 549 -22.46 33.29 -1.76
CA HIS A 549 -22.92 34.36 -2.66
C HIS A 549 -24.14 35.10 -2.10
N ILE A 550 -25.19 34.35 -1.72
CA ILE A 550 -26.41 34.91 -1.12
C ILE A 550 -26.11 35.53 0.25
N SER A 551 -25.23 34.90 1.05
CA SER A 551 -24.77 35.44 2.33
C SER A 551 -24.05 36.79 2.19
N GLN A 552 -23.27 37.01 1.14
CA GLN A 552 -22.64 38.30 0.86
C GLN A 552 -23.66 39.39 0.50
N MET A 553 -24.73 39.06 -0.23
CA MET A 553 -25.82 39.99 -0.51
C MET A 553 -26.54 40.41 0.79
N LEU A 554 -26.90 39.43 1.61
CA LEU A 554 -27.55 39.66 2.91
C LEU A 554 -26.67 40.49 3.83
N ARG A 555 -25.39 40.14 3.97
CA ARG A 555 -24.40 40.87 4.77
C ARG A 555 -24.28 42.33 4.34
N LYS A 556 -24.04 42.60 3.05
CA LYS A 556 -23.95 43.97 2.52
C LYS A 556 -25.24 44.77 2.78
N SER A 557 -26.42 44.13 2.73
CA SER A 557 -27.71 44.77 3.00
C SER A 557 -27.95 45.19 4.46
N VAL A 558 -27.15 44.66 5.40
CA VAL A 558 -27.19 44.99 6.83
C VAL A 558 -26.05 45.94 7.20
N GLU A 559 -24.86 45.77 6.61
CA GLU A 559 -23.69 46.61 6.90
C GLU A 559 -23.80 48.05 6.35
N THR A 560 -24.54 48.24 5.25
CA THR A 560 -24.63 49.54 4.54
C THR A 560 -25.78 50.46 4.99
N ARG A 561 -26.69 49.99 5.86
CA ARG A 561 -27.88 50.74 6.30
C ARG A 561 -27.68 51.35 7.69
N ASP A 562 -28.12 52.59 7.86
CA ASP A 562 -28.30 53.19 9.19
C ASP A 562 -29.55 52.60 9.86
N TRP A 563 -29.33 51.86 10.94
CA TRP A 563 -30.38 51.19 11.73
C TRP A 563 -30.91 52.04 12.89
N LEU A 564 -30.26 53.18 13.19
CA LEU A 564 -30.69 54.13 14.21
C LEU A 564 -31.65 55.16 13.59
N ASN A 565 -31.35 55.68 12.41
CA ASN A 565 -32.19 56.70 11.73
C ASN A 565 -33.17 56.10 10.70
N CYS A 566 -33.80 54.96 11.01
CA CYS A 566 -34.79 54.34 10.13
C CYS A 566 -36.16 55.04 10.18
N LEU A 567 -36.81 55.17 9.02
CA LEU A 567 -38.23 55.53 8.91
C LEU A 567 -39.12 54.28 9.13
N GLU A 568 -40.39 54.52 9.48
CA GLU A 568 -41.42 53.48 9.62
C GLU A 568 -41.52 52.61 8.35
N PRO A 569 -41.47 51.26 8.47
CA PRO A 569 -41.43 50.37 7.32
C PRO A 569 -42.79 50.32 6.61
N ARG A 570 -42.78 50.66 5.31
CA ARG A 570 -43.97 50.59 4.42
C ARG A 570 -43.90 49.47 3.39
N THR A 571 -42.71 48.88 3.22
CA THR A 571 -42.39 47.81 2.26
C THR A 571 -41.25 46.94 2.80
N VAL A 572 -41.14 45.74 2.25
CA VAL A 572 -40.02 44.81 2.45
C VAL A 572 -38.75 45.35 1.77
N ARG A 573 -37.55 45.09 2.31
CA ARG A 573 -36.28 45.41 1.62
C ARG A 573 -36.14 44.64 0.31
N ALA A 574 -35.77 45.35 -0.77
CA ALA A 574 -35.56 44.76 -2.10
C ALA A 574 -34.54 43.61 -2.14
N VAL A 575 -33.56 43.59 -1.23
CA VAL A 575 -32.61 42.45 -1.14
C VAL A 575 -33.31 41.15 -0.74
N MET A 576 -34.38 41.19 0.08
CA MET A 576 -35.11 39.98 0.45
C MET A 576 -35.93 39.42 -0.71
N LYS A 577 -36.45 40.29 -1.59
CA LYS A 577 -36.99 39.84 -2.89
C LYS A 577 -35.91 39.18 -3.72
N ARG A 578 -34.75 39.85 -3.88
CA ARG A 578 -33.67 39.33 -4.71
C ARG A 578 -33.12 37.99 -4.21
N VAL A 579 -33.03 37.77 -2.90
CA VAL A 579 -32.68 36.45 -2.32
C VAL A 579 -33.67 35.36 -2.75
N VAL A 580 -34.97 35.66 -2.77
CA VAL A 580 -36.01 34.72 -3.24
C VAL A 580 -35.95 34.51 -4.76
N GLU A 581 -35.60 35.53 -5.55
CA GLU A 581 -35.34 35.42 -7.00
C GLU A 581 -34.12 34.53 -7.29
N GLU A 582 -32.97 34.79 -6.66
CA GLU A 582 -31.75 33.99 -6.83
C GLU A 582 -31.99 32.53 -6.44
N LEU A 583 -32.63 32.29 -5.27
CA LEU A 583 -33.02 30.94 -4.85
C LEU A 583 -33.94 30.24 -5.86
N SER A 584 -34.90 30.97 -6.47
CA SER A 584 -35.76 30.42 -7.52
C SER A 584 -34.96 30.03 -8.77
N SER A 585 -33.95 30.83 -9.16
CA SER A 585 -33.08 30.51 -10.29
C SER A 585 -32.18 29.30 -10.05
N ILE A 586 -31.67 29.14 -8.81
CA ILE A 586 -30.92 27.96 -8.38
C ILE A 586 -31.85 26.73 -8.33
N GLU A 587 -33.10 26.89 -7.87
CA GLU A 587 -34.11 25.83 -7.84
C GLU A 587 -34.51 25.35 -9.26
N GLN A 588 -34.44 26.23 -10.26
CA GLN A 588 -34.63 25.89 -11.67
C GLN A 588 -33.46 25.05 -12.20
N VAL A 589 -32.22 25.54 -12.06
CA VAL A 589 -31.01 24.82 -12.52
C VAL A 589 -30.84 23.45 -11.86
N LEU A 590 -31.25 23.30 -10.59
CA LEU A 590 -31.26 22.01 -9.90
C LEU A 590 -32.45 21.12 -10.32
N GLY A 591 -33.53 21.70 -10.83
CA GLY A 591 -34.74 20.98 -11.26
C GLY A 591 -34.52 20.13 -12.50
N ASP A 592 -33.60 20.55 -13.37
CA ASP A 592 -33.22 19.79 -14.57
C ASP A 592 -32.27 18.61 -14.24
N LEU A 593 -31.66 18.59 -13.04
CA LEU A 593 -30.54 17.69 -12.71
C LEU A 593 -30.80 16.71 -11.55
N TYR A 594 -31.71 17.05 -10.63
CA TYR A 594 -32.02 16.26 -9.43
C TYR A 594 -33.53 16.12 -9.21
N GLU A 595 -33.94 14.96 -8.72
CA GLU A 595 -35.36 14.66 -8.46
C GLU A 595 -35.96 15.61 -7.41
N VAL A 596 -37.26 15.86 -7.57
CA VAL A 596 -38.07 16.60 -6.60
C VAL A 596 -38.36 15.69 -5.41
N GLY A 597 -37.44 15.70 -4.44
CA GLY A 597 -37.59 14.99 -3.18
C GLY A 597 -38.95 15.25 -2.50
N THR A 598 -39.41 14.26 -1.73
CA THR A 598 -40.77 14.18 -1.18
C THR A 598 -41.16 15.42 -0.37
N LYS A 599 -41.84 16.37 -1.03
CA LYS A 599 -42.51 17.48 -0.36
C LYS A 599 -43.56 16.91 0.59
N THR A 600 -43.48 17.23 1.88
CA THR A 600 -44.57 16.98 2.82
C THR A 600 -45.84 17.64 2.26
N SER A 601 -46.90 16.86 2.09
CA SER A 601 -48.15 17.34 1.53
C SER A 601 -48.80 18.34 2.49
N ALA A 602 -48.58 19.64 2.23
CA ALA A 602 -49.23 20.73 2.94
C ALA A 602 -50.75 20.51 2.90
N SER A 603 -51.42 20.66 4.06
CA SER A 603 -52.85 20.39 4.19
C SER A 603 -53.67 21.21 3.19
N SER A 604 -54.53 20.55 2.40
CA SER A 604 -55.22 21.10 1.22
C SER A 604 -55.65 22.56 1.35
N ASP A 605 -55.09 23.42 0.49
CA ASP A 605 -55.21 24.89 0.52
C ASP A 605 -56.65 25.42 0.24
N SER A 606 -57.59 24.52 -0.08
CA SER A 606 -59.01 24.84 -0.29
C SER A 606 -59.78 25.20 1.00
N SER A 607 -59.18 25.08 2.18
CA SER A 607 -59.89 25.17 3.48
C SER A 607 -59.77 26.51 4.21
N ARG A 608 -58.79 27.37 3.86
CA ARG A 608 -58.47 28.58 4.64
C ARG A 608 -59.21 29.86 4.22
N LYS A 609 -59.95 29.86 3.10
CA LYS A 609 -60.61 31.07 2.54
C LYS A 609 -62.11 31.21 2.79
N THR A 610 -62.77 30.22 3.40
CA THR A 610 -64.21 30.27 3.68
C THR A 610 -64.55 29.76 5.08
N HIS A 611 -64.65 30.66 6.06
CA HIS A 611 -65.83 30.77 6.94
C HIS A 611 -65.69 31.94 7.92
N LEU A 612 -66.52 32.96 7.73
CA LEU A 612 -66.81 33.94 8.77
C LEU A 612 -67.85 33.36 9.74
N SER A 613 -67.92 33.92 10.95
CA SER A 613 -68.85 33.63 12.06
C SER A 613 -68.60 32.36 12.91
N ASN A 614 -68.65 32.60 14.23
CA ASN A 614 -69.08 31.74 15.33
C ASN A 614 -68.75 30.23 15.34
N LEU A 615 -67.66 29.88 16.05
CA LEU A 615 -67.72 28.87 17.12
C LEU A 615 -66.54 29.03 18.09
N THR A 616 -66.80 28.79 19.39
CA THR A 616 -65.86 28.99 20.51
C THR A 616 -65.08 27.73 20.86
N THR A 617 -64.07 27.88 21.73
CA THR A 617 -63.15 26.86 22.29
C THR A 617 -62.15 26.20 21.31
N SER A 618 -61.01 25.76 21.87
CA SER A 618 -59.87 25.04 21.27
C SER A 618 -59.10 25.64 20.07
N LYS A 619 -59.00 26.98 19.95
CA LYS A 619 -58.04 27.65 19.01
C LYS A 619 -56.80 28.26 19.71
N GLN A 620 -55.98 27.41 20.33
CA GLN A 620 -54.63 27.77 20.80
C GLN A 620 -53.65 26.61 20.56
N GLN A 621 -52.73 26.76 19.59
CA GLN A 621 -51.39 26.13 19.63
C GLN A 621 -50.45 26.59 18.50
N PHE A 622 -50.95 26.92 17.31
CA PHE A 622 -50.11 27.34 16.16
C PHE A 622 -50.50 28.71 15.59
N ARG A 623 -50.06 29.76 16.29
CA ARG A 623 -49.82 31.11 15.76
C ARG A 623 -48.38 31.49 16.11
N SER A 624 -47.75 32.38 15.35
CA SER A 624 -46.40 32.86 15.63
C SER A 624 -46.33 33.53 17.01
N ASN A 625 -45.30 33.17 17.81
CA ASN A 625 -45.15 33.62 19.21
C ASN A 625 -44.77 35.11 19.38
N TRP A 626 -44.76 35.88 18.29
CA TRP A 626 -44.35 37.29 18.26
C TRP A 626 -45.19 38.20 19.16
N SER A 627 -46.39 37.78 19.55
CA SER A 627 -47.25 38.46 20.53
C SER A 627 -46.69 38.49 21.96
N ASN A 628 -45.69 37.67 22.30
CA ASN A 628 -45.26 37.48 23.68
C ASN A 628 -44.27 38.57 24.16
N TYR A 629 -43.74 39.39 23.26
CA TYR A 629 -42.83 40.50 23.59
C TYR A 629 -43.61 41.74 24.07
N THR A 630 -44.25 41.64 25.24
CA THR A 630 -44.82 42.78 25.97
C THR A 630 -43.96 43.14 27.20
N PRO A 631 -43.87 44.41 27.63
CA PRO A 631 -42.92 44.84 28.68
C PRO A 631 -43.16 44.25 30.08
N SER A 632 -44.23 43.49 30.28
CA SER A 632 -44.69 42.98 31.58
C SER A 632 -44.36 41.52 31.87
N GLN A 633 -43.62 40.81 31.01
CA GLN A 633 -43.23 39.40 31.23
C GLN A 633 -41.71 39.16 31.13
N LEU A 634 -40.93 39.83 31.99
CA LEU A 634 -39.48 39.63 32.10
C LEU A 634 -39.06 38.36 32.88
N GLU A 635 -39.99 37.61 33.46
CA GLU A 635 -39.69 36.44 34.31
C GLU A 635 -39.56 35.09 33.56
N SER A 636 -39.76 35.04 32.24
CA SER A 636 -39.55 33.80 31.43
C SER A 636 -38.08 33.62 30.98
N SER A 637 -37.15 33.89 31.88
CA SER A 637 -35.71 33.73 31.66
C SER A 637 -35.29 32.26 31.48
N PHE A 638 -36.08 31.31 31.99
CA PHE A 638 -35.76 29.89 31.91
C PHE A 638 -36.06 29.28 30.54
N VAL A 639 -37.23 29.61 29.94
CA VAL A 639 -37.64 29.08 28.63
C VAL A 639 -36.77 29.63 27.50
N SER A 640 -36.46 30.92 27.55
CA SER A 640 -35.55 31.58 26.60
C SER A 640 -34.12 30.98 26.65
N ASN A 641 -33.58 30.72 27.83
CA ASN A 641 -32.29 30.03 27.97
C ASN A 641 -32.34 28.54 27.56
N ILE A 642 -33.48 27.84 27.73
CA ILE A 642 -33.64 26.47 27.23
C ILE A 642 -33.65 26.44 25.69
N HIS A 643 -34.41 27.31 25.02
CA HIS A 643 -34.38 27.38 23.56
C HIS A 643 -32.96 27.70 23.05
N ARG A 644 -32.26 28.64 23.69
CA ARG A 644 -30.86 28.98 23.38
C ARG A 644 -29.87 27.81 23.55
N LEU A 645 -30.09 26.93 24.52
CA LEU A 645 -29.31 25.69 24.69
C LEU A 645 -29.54 24.65 23.59
N PHE A 646 -30.64 24.77 22.82
CA PHE A 646 -30.88 23.98 21.61
C PHE A 646 -30.45 24.73 20.32
N SER A 647 -30.51 26.06 20.30
CA SER A 647 -29.94 26.91 19.23
C SER A 647 -28.48 26.58 18.92
N GLU A 648 -27.66 26.46 19.97
CA GLU A 648 -26.23 26.17 19.89
C GLU A 648 -25.90 24.77 19.31
N ARG A 649 -26.91 23.95 18.98
CA ARG A 649 -26.78 22.61 18.38
C ARG A 649 -27.21 22.49 16.92
N ILE A 650 -27.70 23.54 16.27
CA ILE A 650 -27.95 23.46 14.82
C ILE A 650 -26.59 23.48 14.11
N GLU A 651 -26.13 22.33 13.64
CA GLU A 651 -24.91 22.22 12.83
C GLU A 651 -25.02 23.09 11.57
N ILE A 652 -23.90 23.70 11.16
CA ILE A 652 -23.83 24.51 9.93
C ILE A 652 -23.60 23.61 8.71
N PHE A 653 -22.97 22.45 8.90
CA PHE A 653 -22.47 21.55 7.87
C PHE A 653 -22.96 20.11 8.06
N SER A 654 -24.28 19.93 8.15
CA SER A 654 -24.90 18.62 7.88
C SER A 654 -24.68 18.27 6.40
N SER A 655 -24.09 17.12 6.09
CA SER A 655 -23.84 16.66 4.71
C SER A 655 -25.09 16.74 3.84
N VAL A 656 -24.97 17.34 2.66
CA VAL A 656 -26.12 17.59 1.77
C VAL A 656 -26.43 16.36 0.92
N GLU A 657 -27.67 15.87 0.97
CA GLU A 657 -28.11 14.75 0.13
C GLU A 657 -28.21 15.16 -1.35
N PHE A 658 -28.08 14.19 -2.26
CA PHE A 658 -28.26 14.35 -3.71
C PHE A 658 -29.75 14.58 -4.12
N SER A 659 -30.46 15.48 -3.43
CA SER A 659 -31.83 15.88 -3.73
C SER A 659 -31.96 17.40 -3.83
N LYS A 660 -32.77 17.89 -4.78
CA LYS A 660 -32.96 19.32 -5.03
C LYS A 660 -33.35 20.10 -3.77
N VAL A 661 -34.19 19.50 -2.92
CA VAL A 661 -34.69 20.14 -1.68
C VAL A 661 -33.59 20.22 -0.62
N SER A 662 -32.75 19.18 -0.46
CA SER A 662 -31.63 19.19 0.51
C SER A 662 -30.58 20.25 0.12
N ILE A 663 -30.24 20.33 -1.17
CA ILE A 663 -29.28 21.31 -1.73
C ILE A 663 -29.75 22.75 -1.48
N VAL A 664 -31.00 23.09 -1.81
CA VAL A 664 -31.53 24.45 -1.57
C VAL A 664 -31.70 24.74 -0.07
N THR A 665 -32.07 23.74 0.73
CA THR A 665 -32.11 23.86 2.21
C THR A 665 -30.73 24.19 2.79
N GLY A 666 -29.65 23.59 2.30
CA GLY A 666 -28.28 23.90 2.69
C GLY A 666 -27.90 25.36 2.40
N ILE A 667 -28.23 25.85 1.20
CA ILE A 667 -28.00 27.24 0.79
C ILE A 667 -28.79 28.22 1.70
N ILE A 668 -30.04 27.89 2.03
CA ILE A 668 -30.88 28.68 2.93
C ILE A 668 -30.34 28.69 4.37
N LYS A 669 -29.90 27.53 4.92
CA LYS A 669 -29.27 27.43 6.26
C LYS A 669 -28.07 28.39 6.39
N ILE A 670 -27.16 28.38 5.41
CA ILE A 670 -25.97 29.25 5.40
C ILE A 670 -26.37 30.73 5.32
N SER A 671 -27.34 31.05 4.46
CA SER A 671 -27.82 32.41 4.22
C SER A 671 -28.50 33.03 5.46
N LEU A 672 -29.42 32.30 6.10
CA LEU A 672 -30.13 32.78 7.29
C LEU A 672 -29.20 32.91 8.51
N LYS A 673 -28.26 31.98 8.72
CA LYS A 673 -27.27 32.10 9.81
C LYS A 673 -26.33 33.29 9.60
N THR A 674 -25.95 33.62 8.37
CA THR A 674 -25.20 34.85 8.10
C THR A 674 -26.04 36.10 8.41
N LEU A 675 -27.34 36.11 8.10
CA LEU A 675 -28.24 37.21 8.44
C LEU A 675 -28.37 37.39 9.96
N LEU A 676 -28.51 36.29 10.72
CA LEU A 676 -28.53 36.28 12.19
C LEU A 676 -27.28 36.93 12.79
N GLU A 677 -26.09 36.52 12.34
CA GLU A 677 -24.83 37.09 12.83
C GLU A 677 -24.68 38.58 12.46
N CYS A 678 -25.08 38.97 11.24
CA CYS A 678 -25.06 40.37 10.82
C CYS A 678 -26.01 41.24 11.65
N VAL A 679 -27.16 40.70 12.09
CA VAL A 679 -28.12 41.38 12.98
C VAL A 679 -27.57 41.47 14.41
N ARG A 680 -26.98 40.37 14.94
CA ARG A 680 -26.39 40.30 16.29
C ARG A 680 -25.32 41.37 16.53
N LEU A 681 -24.55 41.70 15.50
CA LEU A 681 -23.46 42.68 15.54
C LEU A 681 -23.90 44.15 15.42
N ARG A 682 -25.20 44.44 15.28
CA ARG A 682 -25.72 45.82 15.11
C ARG A 682 -26.56 46.27 16.32
N THR A 683 -27.10 47.48 16.23
CA THR A 683 -27.96 48.11 17.24
C THR A 683 -29.07 48.84 16.49
N PHE A 684 -30.31 48.75 16.98
CA PHE A 684 -31.51 49.15 16.25
C PHE A 684 -32.29 50.25 16.99
N SER A 685 -32.90 51.13 16.23
CA SER A 685 -34.05 51.94 16.68
C SER A 685 -35.36 51.15 16.57
N LYS A 686 -36.45 51.66 17.17
CA LYS A 686 -37.80 51.12 17.04
C LYS A 686 -38.17 50.77 15.59
N PHE A 687 -37.99 51.70 14.66
CA PHE A 687 -38.32 51.47 13.25
C PHE A 687 -37.32 50.54 12.54
N GLY A 688 -36.06 50.50 12.98
CA GLY A 688 -35.08 49.52 12.54
C GLY A 688 -35.50 48.08 12.90
N LEU A 689 -35.94 47.87 14.14
CA LEU A 689 -36.50 46.59 14.61
C LEU A 689 -37.76 46.19 13.81
N GLN A 690 -38.69 47.13 13.60
CA GLN A 690 -39.91 46.87 12.82
C GLN A 690 -39.61 46.53 11.34
N GLN A 691 -38.56 47.11 10.73
CA GLN A 691 -38.13 46.70 9.39
C GLN A 691 -37.62 45.25 9.37
N VAL A 692 -36.85 44.82 10.38
CA VAL A 692 -36.39 43.42 10.50
C VAL A 692 -37.58 42.47 10.70
N GLN A 693 -38.58 42.85 11.48
CA GLN A 693 -39.83 42.09 11.64
C GLN A 693 -40.58 41.89 10.31
N VAL A 694 -40.71 42.97 9.50
CA VAL A 694 -41.34 42.91 8.17
C VAL A 694 -40.53 42.04 7.19
N ASP A 695 -39.20 42.16 7.19
CA ASP A 695 -38.33 41.37 6.32
C ASP A 695 -38.35 39.87 6.70
N ALA A 696 -38.33 39.55 7.99
CA ALA A 696 -38.42 38.19 8.49
C ALA A 696 -39.77 37.55 8.12
N HIS A 697 -40.87 38.27 8.24
CA HIS A 697 -42.20 37.79 7.82
C HIS A 697 -42.28 37.55 6.30
N TYR A 698 -41.69 38.42 5.47
CA TYR A 698 -41.66 38.20 4.02
C TYR A 698 -40.85 36.95 3.63
N LEU A 699 -39.69 36.73 4.27
CA LEU A 699 -38.92 35.51 4.09
C LEU A 699 -39.70 34.28 4.58
N GLN A 700 -40.39 34.37 5.72
CA GLN A 700 -41.25 33.31 6.24
C GLN A 700 -42.33 32.90 5.22
N MET A 701 -43.03 33.87 4.63
CA MET A 701 -44.06 33.64 3.61
C MET A 701 -43.52 33.07 2.28
N ASN A 702 -42.21 33.15 2.01
CA ASN A 702 -41.63 32.81 0.72
C ASN A 702 -40.65 31.64 0.73
N LEU A 703 -39.98 31.33 1.84
CA LEU A 703 -38.91 30.31 1.88
C LEU A 703 -39.43 28.87 2.06
N TRP A 704 -40.62 28.68 2.65
CA TRP A 704 -41.19 27.36 2.93
C TRP A 704 -41.30 26.46 1.69
N ARG A 705 -41.55 27.03 0.50
CA ARG A 705 -41.69 26.28 -0.77
C ARG A 705 -40.43 25.50 -1.20
N PHE A 706 -39.27 25.85 -0.64
CA PHE A 706 -37.93 25.34 -1.01
C PHE A 706 -37.36 24.29 -0.04
N VAL A 707 -38.02 24.02 1.10
CA VAL A 707 -37.44 23.26 2.23
C VAL A 707 -38.43 22.22 2.76
N SER A 708 -37.96 21.04 3.14
CA SER A 708 -38.81 19.94 3.64
C SER A 708 -39.37 20.15 5.05
N ASP A 709 -38.66 20.89 5.91
CA ASP A 709 -39.09 21.25 7.26
C ASP A 709 -39.29 22.76 7.40
N GLU A 710 -40.56 23.19 7.45
CA GLU A 710 -40.91 24.59 7.69
C GLU A 710 -40.46 25.08 9.08
N ASN A 711 -40.42 24.18 10.08
CA ASN A 711 -40.12 24.54 11.46
C ASN A 711 -38.68 25.06 11.61
N LEU A 712 -37.72 24.48 10.88
CA LEU A 712 -36.35 24.97 10.78
C LEU A 712 -36.27 26.43 10.28
N ILE A 713 -37.07 26.80 9.26
CA ILE A 713 -37.14 28.18 8.76
C ILE A 713 -37.75 29.09 9.83
N TYR A 714 -38.87 28.67 10.43
CA TYR A 714 -39.57 29.45 11.46
C TYR A 714 -38.67 29.70 12.67
N PHE A 715 -37.90 28.70 13.10
CA PHE A 715 -36.93 28.82 14.18
C PHE A 715 -35.82 29.84 13.85
N LEU A 716 -35.13 29.68 12.71
CA LEU A 716 -34.02 30.58 12.33
C LEU A 716 -34.48 32.04 12.13
N LEU A 717 -35.70 32.27 11.66
CA LEU A 717 -36.26 33.61 11.52
C LEU A 717 -36.71 34.21 12.86
N ASP A 718 -37.19 33.41 13.81
CA ASP A 718 -37.52 33.88 15.17
C ASP A 718 -36.26 34.25 15.96
N GLU A 719 -35.15 33.50 15.78
CA GLU A 719 -33.84 33.87 16.34
C GLU A 719 -33.33 35.22 15.80
N ILE A 720 -33.50 35.48 14.49
CA ILE A 720 -33.13 36.77 13.87
C ILE A 720 -33.94 37.91 14.49
N LEU A 721 -35.24 37.71 14.69
CA LEU A 721 -36.10 38.72 15.32
C LEU A 721 -35.78 38.91 16.81
N SER A 722 -35.57 37.83 17.56
CA SER A 722 -35.19 37.88 18.98
C SER A 722 -33.84 38.59 19.18
N SER A 723 -32.86 38.29 18.32
CA SER A 723 -31.57 38.99 18.27
C SER A 723 -31.76 40.49 18.02
N ALA A 724 -32.62 40.89 17.07
CA ALA A 724 -32.94 42.30 16.83
C ALA A 724 -33.64 42.97 18.03
N VAL A 725 -34.56 42.28 18.72
CA VAL A 725 -35.24 42.79 19.93
C VAL A 725 -34.23 43.07 21.04
N HIS A 726 -33.34 42.12 21.34
CA HIS A 726 -32.28 42.27 22.34
C HIS A 726 -31.21 43.32 21.98
N ARG A 727 -31.20 43.81 20.74
CA ARG A 727 -30.28 44.83 20.23
C ARG A 727 -30.98 46.17 19.92
N CYS A 728 -32.26 46.31 20.26
CA CYS A 728 -33.03 47.54 20.07
C CYS A 728 -32.94 48.46 21.30
N LEU A 729 -32.83 49.78 21.08
CA LEU A 729 -32.84 50.78 22.16
C LEU A 729 -34.23 50.94 22.79
N GLU A 730 -35.29 50.84 21.99
CA GLU A 730 -36.69 50.93 22.40
C GLU A 730 -37.48 49.79 21.72
N PRO A 731 -37.50 48.57 22.30
CA PRO A 731 -38.16 47.42 21.70
C PRO A 731 -39.70 47.59 21.71
N ASN A 732 -40.26 47.87 20.53
CA ASN A 732 -41.70 48.02 20.32
C ASN A 732 -42.04 47.50 18.91
N LEU A 733 -42.59 46.29 18.84
CA LEU A 733 -42.93 45.59 17.59
C LEU A 733 -44.09 46.27 16.85
N MET A 734 -44.21 46.02 15.56
CA MET A 734 -45.36 46.42 14.75
C MET A 734 -46.50 45.41 14.93
N GLU A 735 -47.74 45.92 14.95
CA GLU A 735 -48.96 45.11 14.99
C GLU A 735 -48.98 44.03 13.90
N PRO A 736 -49.23 42.73 14.22
CA PRO A 736 -49.15 41.64 13.26
C PRO A 736 -49.97 41.86 11.99
N ASN A 737 -51.20 42.37 12.11
CA ASN A 737 -52.07 42.67 10.97
C ASN A 737 -51.46 43.71 10.02
N ALA A 738 -50.67 44.67 10.52
CA ALA A 738 -50.01 45.67 9.68
C ALA A 738 -48.83 45.05 8.90
N VAL A 739 -48.06 44.18 9.55
CA VAL A 739 -46.97 43.41 8.91
C VAL A 739 -47.53 42.48 7.81
N GLU A 740 -48.63 41.79 8.10
CA GLU A 740 -49.34 40.92 7.15
C GLU A 740 -49.81 41.70 5.91
N ILE A 741 -50.48 42.86 6.11
CA ILE A 741 -50.92 43.73 5.00
C ILE A 741 -49.75 44.26 4.15
N ILE A 742 -48.61 44.58 4.76
CA ILE A 742 -47.41 45.02 4.03
C ILE A 742 -46.86 43.89 3.15
N CYS A 743 -46.79 42.65 3.67
CA CYS A 743 -46.28 41.51 2.93
C CYS A 743 -47.26 41.02 1.84
N GLU A 744 -48.56 40.93 2.14
CA GLU A 744 -49.58 40.58 1.16
C GLU A 744 -49.61 41.56 -0.02
N ARG A 745 -49.49 42.87 0.24
CA ARG A 745 -49.49 43.89 -0.83
C ARG A 745 -48.34 43.69 -1.81
N VAL A 746 -47.18 43.23 -1.33
CA VAL A 746 -46.03 42.87 -2.17
C VAL A 746 -46.36 41.66 -3.03
N ASN A 747 -46.79 40.54 -2.43
CA ASN A 747 -47.07 39.30 -3.18
C ASN A 747 -48.20 39.50 -4.22
N ARG A 748 -49.26 40.25 -3.89
CA ARG A 748 -50.37 40.56 -4.82
C ARG A 748 -49.96 41.45 -6.00
N SER A 749 -48.88 42.23 -5.89
CA SER A 749 -48.34 42.99 -7.02
C SER A 749 -47.57 42.12 -8.03
N GLU A 750 -47.18 40.90 -7.63
CA GLU A 750 -46.41 39.96 -8.46
C GLU A 750 -47.29 38.86 -9.08
N SER A 751 -48.39 38.45 -8.43
CA SER A 751 -49.29 37.40 -8.97
C SER A 751 -49.99 37.82 -10.27
N VAL A 752 -50.46 39.07 -10.35
CA VAL A 752 -51.19 39.63 -11.50
C VAL A 752 -50.37 39.59 -12.80
N GLN A 753 -49.04 39.47 -12.70
CA GLN A 753 -48.13 39.41 -13.84
C GLN A 753 -47.81 37.97 -14.29
N ASN A 754 -48.08 36.96 -13.45
CA ASN A 754 -47.83 35.54 -13.74
C ASN A 754 -49.07 34.76 -14.20
N ASP A 755 -50.27 35.13 -13.71
CA ASP A 755 -51.54 34.46 -14.05
C ASP A 755 -51.79 34.43 -15.58
N PHE A 756 -51.29 35.44 -16.30
CA PHE A 756 -51.43 35.56 -17.76
C PHE A 756 -50.59 34.54 -18.56
N LEU A 757 -49.55 33.95 -17.94
CA LEU A 757 -48.67 32.97 -18.59
C LEU A 757 -49.13 31.53 -18.34
N GLN A 758 -49.61 31.21 -17.13
CA GLN A 758 -49.98 29.85 -16.74
C GLN A 758 -51.16 29.28 -17.55
N ILE A 759 -52.08 30.14 -18.00
CA ILE A 759 -53.24 29.75 -18.83
C ILE A 759 -52.79 29.08 -20.16
N ILE A 760 -51.64 29.47 -20.70
CA ILE A 760 -51.09 28.90 -21.94
C ILE A 760 -50.49 27.51 -21.68
N THR A 761 -49.76 27.34 -20.57
CA THR A 761 -49.08 26.08 -20.24
C THR A 761 -50.04 24.97 -19.81
N PHE A 762 -51.12 25.30 -19.12
CA PHE A 762 -52.10 24.34 -18.60
C PHE A 762 -52.76 23.48 -19.70
N PHE A 763 -52.90 24.02 -20.91
CA PHE A 763 -53.46 23.29 -22.06
C PHE A 763 -52.55 22.17 -22.61
N VAL A 764 -51.26 22.17 -22.27
CA VAL A 764 -50.27 21.23 -22.84
C VAL A 764 -50.06 20.00 -21.94
N GLU A 765 -49.97 20.18 -20.62
CA GLU A 765 -49.72 19.05 -19.69
C GLU A 765 -50.87 18.02 -19.65
N PHE A 766 -52.12 18.45 -19.88
CA PHE A 766 -53.31 17.61 -19.71
C PHE A 766 -53.30 16.34 -20.58
N PHE A 767 -52.61 16.37 -21.73
CA PHE A 767 -52.54 15.24 -22.65
C PHE A 767 -51.49 14.17 -22.30
N LEU A 768 -50.50 14.47 -21.46
CA LEU A 768 -49.33 13.58 -21.25
C LEU A 768 -49.42 12.70 -20.00
N LYS A 769 -50.12 13.14 -18.94
CA LYS A 769 -50.11 12.47 -17.62
C LYS A 769 -50.96 11.19 -17.51
N PHE A 770 -51.59 10.72 -18.60
CA PHE A 770 -52.49 9.55 -18.57
C PHE A 770 -51.78 8.18 -18.79
N SER A 771 -50.51 8.16 -19.24
CA SER A 771 -49.92 6.94 -19.80
C SER A 771 -49.07 6.06 -18.86
N LEU A 772 -48.62 6.57 -17.70
CA LEU A 772 -47.57 5.92 -16.88
C LEU A 772 -47.95 5.83 -15.39
N TYR A 773 -49.15 5.30 -15.12
CA TYR A 773 -49.66 5.02 -13.76
C TYR A 773 -49.39 3.58 -13.28
N ILE A 774 -48.58 2.79 -13.99
CA ILE A 774 -48.38 1.36 -13.73
C ILE A 774 -46.88 1.02 -13.62
N GLN A 775 -46.57 0.06 -12.75
CA GLN A 775 -45.23 -0.49 -12.46
C GLN A 775 -44.26 0.37 -11.64
N GLN A 776 -44.77 1.15 -10.68
CA GLN A 776 -44.06 1.41 -9.42
C GLN A 776 -44.55 0.44 -8.34
N SER A 777 -43.90 -0.73 -8.18
CA SER A 777 -44.02 -1.57 -6.97
C SER A 777 -43.02 -2.74 -6.96
N LEU A 778 -42.47 -3.01 -5.75
CA LEU A 778 -41.75 -4.20 -5.23
C LEU A 778 -40.20 -4.16 -5.16
N LEU A 779 -39.72 -4.40 -3.93
CA LEU A 779 -38.35 -4.74 -3.51
C LEU A 779 -37.29 -3.66 -3.80
N ASP A 780 -36.90 -2.78 -2.87
CA ASP A 780 -37.24 -2.61 -1.46
C ASP A 780 -36.96 -3.81 -0.53
N GLN A 781 -35.89 -4.58 -0.80
CA GLN A 781 -35.40 -5.58 0.16
C GLN A 781 -33.91 -5.96 0.03
N GLN A 782 -32.98 -4.99 0.06
CA GLN A 782 -31.59 -5.26 0.48
C GLN A 782 -30.83 -4.03 1.03
N HIS A 783 -31.40 -3.40 2.07
CA HIS A 783 -30.57 -2.68 3.03
C HIS A 783 -29.53 -3.62 3.65
N LEU A 784 -28.23 -3.44 3.36
CA LEU A 784 -27.08 -3.47 4.29
C LEU A 784 -25.73 -3.56 3.56
N LYS A 785 -24.80 -2.63 3.87
CA LYS A 785 -23.32 -2.70 3.64
C LYS A 785 -22.89 -2.74 2.15
N ASN A 786 -22.36 -1.69 1.52
CA ASN A 786 -21.73 -0.47 2.03
C ASN A 786 -20.39 -0.71 2.78
N ILE A 787 -19.37 -1.25 2.10
CA ILE A 787 -17.94 -1.31 2.57
C ILE A 787 -16.98 -1.13 1.37
N MET A 788 -15.89 -0.39 1.59
CA MET A 788 -14.74 -0.15 0.69
C MET A 788 -13.87 -1.41 0.48
N SER A 789 -12.98 -1.48 -0.54
CA SER A 789 -12.00 -2.58 -0.64
C SER A 789 -10.58 -2.21 -1.13
N HIS A 790 -9.64 -2.39 -0.20
CA HIS A 790 -8.29 -2.97 -0.33
C HIS A 790 -7.15 -2.39 -1.18
N GLU A 791 -7.30 -1.93 -2.42
CA GLU A 791 -6.09 -1.73 -3.26
C GLU A 791 -5.18 -0.57 -2.82
N ASP A 792 -5.71 0.52 -2.25
CA ASP A 792 -4.89 1.64 -1.80
C ASP A 792 -4.06 1.33 -0.55
N TYR A 793 -4.34 0.23 0.15
CA TYR A 793 -3.43 -0.29 1.18
C TYR A 793 -2.08 -0.74 0.59
N SER A 794 -2.06 -1.22 -0.66
CA SER A 794 -0.84 -1.79 -1.27
C SER A 794 0.23 -0.76 -1.61
N LYS A 795 -0.16 0.48 -1.92
CA LYS A 795 0.76 1.58 -2.27
C LYS A 795 1.35 2.28 -1.05
N LEU A 796 0.64 2.25 0.09
CA LEU A 796 1.15 2.68 1.40
C LEU A 796 2.09 1.64 2.03
N TYR A 797 1.96 0.36 1.68
CA TYR A 797 2.75 -0.74 2.22
C TYR A 797 3.24 -1.69 1.11
N PRO A 798 4.28 -1.31 0.33
CA PRO A 798 4.83 -2.18 -0.70
C PRO A 798 5.32 -3.52 -0.10
N LYS A 799 5.12 -4.61 -0.85
CA LYS A 799 5.28 -6.04 -0.45
C LYS A 799 6.68 -6.48 0.03
N LYS A 800 7.61 -5.53 0.27
CA LYS A 800 8.99 -5.73 0.82
C LYS A 800 9.35 -4.76 1.96
N SER A 801 8.36 -4.08 2.55
CA SER A 801 8.57 -3.22 3.74
C SER A 801 8.59 -4.09 4.99
N TYR A 802 9.68 -4.09 5.75
CA TYR A 802 9.85 -4.89 6.97
C TYR A 802 9.69 -4.04 8.24
N HIS A 803 10.00 -2.74 8.20
CA HIS A 803 9.97 -1.86 9.35
C HIS A 803 9.33 -0.49 9.07
N LEU A 804 8.86 0.15 10.14
CA LEU A 804 8.27 1.51 10.13
C LEU A 804 9.21 2.59 9.57
N PHE A 805 10.52 2.33 9.56
CA PHE A 805 11.56 3.28 9.17
C PHE A 805 12.07 3.09 7.74
N ASP A 806 11.51 2.16 6.96
CA ASP A 806 11.97 1.86 5.59
C ASP A 806 11.65 2.98 4.58
N PHE A 807 10.95 4.03 5.01
CA PHE A 807 10.38 5.08 4.16
C PHE A 807 11.07 6.44 4.34
N GLY A 808 11.59 6.99 3.24
CA GLY A 808 12.02 8.39 3.13
C GLY A 808 13.35 8.75 3.78
N LEU A 809 13.61 10.05 3.88
CA LEU A 809 14.87 10.68 4.33
C LEU A 809 15.24 10.40 5.80
N LEU A 810 14.42 9.64 6.53
CA LEU A 810 14.58 9.32 7.94
C LEU A 810 14.89 7.83 8.18
N ASN A 811 15.27 7.08 7.15
CA ASN A 811 15.69 5.69 7.30
C ASN A 811 17.02 5.59 8.10
N PRO A 812 17.05 4.98 9.30
CA PRO A 812 18.25 4.84 10.12
C PRO A 812 19.12 3.63 9.71
N TYR A 813 18.70 2.89 8.68
CA TYR A 813 19.45 1.80 8.05
C TYR A 813 20.22 2.25 6.78
N ASP A 814 20.22 3.54 6.42
CA ASP A 814 21.07 4.07 5.34
C ASP A 814 22.48 4.37 5.86
N ASP A 815 23.47 3.58 5.44
CA ASP A 815 24.88 3.73 5.79
C ASP A 815 25.47 5.11 5.44
N LYS A 816 24.82 5.89 4.57
CA LYS A 816 25.25 7.26 4.20
C LYS A 816 24.90 8.31 5.25
N VAL A 817 23.90 8.07 6.11
CA VAL A 817 23.29 9.10 6.95
C VAL A 817 23.11 8.63 8.39
N ILE A 818 23.83 9.24 9.33
CA ILE A 818 23.71 8.91 10.76
C ILE A 818 22.47 9.60 11.33
N ASN A 819 21.38 8.83 11.50
CA ASN A 819 20.10 9.35 11.97
C ASN A 819 19.96 9.28 13.50
N LEU A 820 20.36 10.36 14.17
CA LEU A 820 20.24 10.57 15.60
C LEU A 820 18.83 11.07 16.06
N SER A 821 17.80 10.99 15.21
CA SER A 821 16.42 11.33 15.59
C SER A 821 15.61 10.16 16.16
N VAL A 822 15.96 8.91 15.83
CA VAL A 822 15.13 7.71 16.09
C VAL A 822 15.12 7.29 17.57
N GLY A 823 13.97 7.47 18.23
CA GLY A 823 13.76 7.12 19.64
C GLY A 823 13.42 5.65 19.92
N ALA A 824 14.07 4.69 19.26
CA ALA A 824 13.80 3.24 19.35
C ALA A 824 15.10 2.44 19.59
N PRO A 825 15.04 1.23 20.18
CA PRO A 825 16.19 0.34 20.26
C PRO A 825 16.69 -0.06 18.86
N GLY A 826 18.02 -0.15 18.69
CA GLY A 826 18.65 -0.61 17.45
C GLY A 826 18.69 -2.15 17.31
N PRO A 827 19.08 -2.67 16.13
CA PRO A 827 19.15 -4.11 15.87
C PRO A 827 20.07 -4.89 16.82
N ASP A 828 21.19 -4.29 17.25
CA ASP A 828 22.14 -4.89 18.19
C ASP A 828 21.53 -5.14 19.58
N LEU A 829 20.48 -4.40 19.93
CA LEU A 829 19.71 -4.59 21.16
C LEU A 829 18.50 -5.51 20.96
N LEU A 830 18.19 -5.92 19.73
CA LEU A 830 17.04 -6.78 19.40
C LEU A 830 17.44 -8.18 18.92
N GLU A 831 18.69 -8.41 18.53
CA GLU A 831 19.27 -9.68 18.05
C GLU A 831 18.75 -10.91 18.82
N LYS A 832 18.84 -10.87 20.15
CA LYS A 832 18.51 -12.02 21.03
C LYS A 832 17.02 -12.21 21.29
N CYS A 833 16.15 -11.30 20.82
CA CYS A 833 14.72 -11.44 21.02
C CYS A 833 14.15 -12.69 20.35
N CYS A 834 14.65 -13.09 19.18
CA CYS A 834 14.18 -14.29 18.48
C CYS A 834 14.34 -15.57 19.33
N GLU A 835 15.48 -15.73 19.98
CA GLU A 835 15.75 -16.85 20.89
C GLU A 835 14.89 -16.76 22.16
N MET A 836 14.91 -15.61 22.83
CA MET A 836 14.19 -15.38 24.08
C MET A 836 12.67 -15.59 23.95
N PHE A 837 12.05 -15.03 22.90
CA PHE A 837 10.62 -15.21 22.65
C PHE A 837 10.30 -16.65 22.23
N THR A 838 11.20 -17.36 21.55
CA THR A 838 11.03 -18.79 21.24
C THR A 838 11.02 -19.64 22.52
N GLU A 839 11.93 -19.38 23.46
CA GLU A 839 11.98 -20.07 24.76
C GLU A 839 10.73 -19.76 25.60
N ALA A 840 10.38 -18.48 25.75
CA ALA A 840 9.21 -18.05 26.52
C ALA A 840 7.88 -18.53 25.91
N THR A 841 7.79 -18.63 24.58
CA THR A 841 6.62 -19.22 23.90
C THR A 841 6.53 -20.70 24.20
N LYS A 842 7.63 -21.48 24.06
CA LYS A 842 7.65 -22.91 24.43
C LYS A 842 7.24 -23.12 25.90
N HIS A 843 7.73 -22.28 26.82
CA HIS A 843 7.34 -22.29 28.23
C HIS A 843 5.83 -22.02 28.41
N ARG A 844 5.30 -20.96 27.79
CA ARG A 844 3.87 -20.62 27.90
C ARG A 844 2.98 -21.69 27.28
N MET A 845 3.36 -22.27 26.13
CA MET A 845 2.59 -23.34 25.49
C MET A 845 2.56 -24.61 26.35
N LYS A 846 3.64 -24.93 27.07
CA LYS A 846 3.62 -26.04 28.04
C LYS A 846 2.63 -25.76 29.19
N LEU A 847 2.70 -24.59 29.81
CA LEU A 847 1.76 -24.19 30.88
C LEU A 847 0.31 -24.23 30.40
N GLU A 848 0.03 -23.75 29.19
CA GLU A 848 -1.33 -23.70 28.66
C GLU A 848 -1.88 -25.07 28.21
N LEU A 849 -1.02 -26.03 27.85
CA LEU A 849 -1.43 -27.44 27.73
C LEU A 849 -1.84 -28.04 29.08
N GLU A 850 -1.21 -27.61 30.18
CA GLU A 850 -1.57 -28.01 31.54
C GLU A 850 -2.80 -27.22 32.08
N SER A 851 -3.08 -26.01 31.56
CA SER A 851 -4.18 -25.13 31.97
C SER A 851 -5.31 -24.95 30.94
N ASN A 852 -5.65 -25.99 30.18
CA ASN A 852 -6.79 -26.04 29.24
C ASN A 852 -6.82 -24.92 28.17
N SER A 853 -5.65 -24.43 27.75
CA SER A 853 -5.48 -23.42 26.68
C SER A 853 -6.19 -22.07 26.90
N LEU A 854 -6.44 -21.71 28.17
CA LEU A 854 -7.19 -20.50 28.55
C LEU A 854 -6.56 -19.18 28.11
N LEU A 855 -5.27 -19.13 27.74
CA LEU A 855 -4.63 -17.95 27.14
C LEU A 855 -5.20 -17.59 25.75
N PHE A 856 -5.72 -18.58 25.03
CA PHE A 856 -6.34 -18.40 23.72
C PHE A 856 -7.82 -17.97 23.80
N GLN A 857 -8.37 -17.87 25.02
CA GLN A 857 -9.68 -17.28 25.29
C GLN A 857 -9.53 -15.80 25.68
N TYR A 858 -10.61 -15.03 25.60
CA TYR A 858 -10.66 -13.67 26.13
C TYR A 858 -10.26 -13.63 27.62
N GLY A 859 -9.31 -12.77 27.97
CA GLY A 859 -8.88 -12.53 29.36
C GLY A 859 -9.80 -11.56 30.12
N PRO A 860 -9.73 -11.48 31.46
CA PRO A 860 -10.42 -10.45 32.25
C PRO A 860 -10.07 -9.05 31.77
N ALA A 861 -11.01 -8.09 31.81
CA ALA A 861 -10.89 -6.78 31.15
C ALA A 861 -9.57 -6.04 31.41
N ILE A 862 -9.11 -5.95 32.67
CA ILE A 862 -7.82 -5.30 33.01
C ILE A 862 -6.57 -6.16 32.81
N GLY A 863 -6.71 -7.46 32.55
CA GLY A 863 -5.61 -8.43 32.46
C GLY A 863 -5.88 -9.74 33.21
N ARG A 864 -5.35 -10.86 32.69
CA ARG A 864 -5.28 -12.14 33.41
C ARG A 864 -4.52 -11.97 34.74
N TRP A 865 -5.05 -12.55 35.82
CA TRP A 865 -4.53 -12.30 37.19
C TRP A 865 -3.09 -12.76 37.34
N ASP A 866 -2.78 -13.98 36.90
CA ASP A 866 -1.44 -14.58 36.93
C ASP A 866 -0.42 -13.69 36.21
N ILE A 867 -0.77 -13.19 35.02
CA ILE A 867 0.09 -12.31 34.22
C ILE A 867 0.29 -10.96 34.90
N ARG A 868 -0.77 -10.36 35.47
CA ARG A 868 -0.67 -9.09 36.20
C ARG A 868 0.15 -9.21 37.49
N ASP A 869 0.09 -10.36 38.16
CA ASP A 869 0.86 -10.60 39.38
C ASP A 869 2.34 -10.87 39.05
N THR A 870 2.65 -11.63 38.00
CA THR A 870 4.02 -11.76 37.44
C THR A 870 4.59 -10.39 37.05
N PHE A 871 3.80 -9.52 36.39
CA PHE A 871 4.21 -8.15 36.08
C PHE A 871 4.44 -7.32 37.36
N ALA A 872 3.55 -7.39 38.35
CA ALA A 872 3.68 -6.65 39.60
C ALA A 872 4.92 -7.06 40.41
N HIS A 873 5.27 -8.35 40.44
CA HIS A 873 6.50 -8.84 41.09
C HIS A 873 7.76 -8.30 40.40
N TYR A 874 7.83 -8.38 39.06
CA TYR A 874 8.94 -7.84 38.27
C TYR A 874 9.08 -6.32 38.41
N LEU A 875 7.98 -5.58 38.29
CA LEU A 875 7.98 -4.13 38.45
C LEU A 875 8.37 -3.73 39.88
N SER A 876 8.01 -4.52 40.89
CA SER A 876 8.47 -4.30 42.27
C SER A 876 9.99 -4.48 42.44
N SER A 877 10.62 -5.43 41.74
CA SER A 877 12.09 -5.62 41.80
C SER A 877 12.84 -4.52 41.07
N GLU A 878 12.28 -3.98 39.98
CA GLU A 878 12.92 -2.92 39.19
C GLU A 878 12.71 -1.53 39.80
N TYR A 879 11.55 -1.23 40.37
CA TYR A 879 11.27 0.08 40.99
C TYR A 879 11.74 0.19 42.45
N LYS A 880 12.18 -0.91 43.08
CA LYS A 880 12.48 -1.00 44.54
C LYS A 880 11.30 -0.56 45.44
N GLY A 881 10.08 -0.59 44.91
CA GLY A 881 8.86 -0.14 45.57
C GLY A 881 7.68 -1.02 45.15
N LYS A 882 6.78 -1.31 46.09
CA LYS A 882 5.75 -2.34 45.90
C LYS A 882 4.69 -1.93 44.89
N VAL A 883 4.62 -2.68 43.79
CA VAL A 883 3.53 -2.69 42.82
C VAL A 883 2.53 -3.78 43.20
N HIS A 884 1.25 -3.59 42.89
CA HIS A 884 0.17 -4.52 43.21
C HIS A 884 -0.52 -5.03 41.93
N GLY A 885 -0.70 -6.35 41.75
CA GLY A 885 -1.32 -6.92 40.56
C GLY A 885 -2.77 -6.46 40.30
N GLU A 886 -3.53 -6.17 41.35
CA GLU A 886 -4.84 -5.49 41.33
C GLU A 886 -4.81 -4.06 40.74
N SER A 887 -3.63 -3.45 40.64
CA SER A 887 -3.43 -2.05 40.20
C SER A 887 -2.92 -1.94 38.77
N ILE A 888 -2.51 -3.06 38.19
CA ILE A 888 -2.06 -3.17 36.80
C ILE A 888 -3.26 -3.28 35.87
N VAL A 889 -3.28 -2.44 34.83
CA VAL A 889 -4.15 -2.56 33.65
C VAL A 889 -3.27 -2.80 32.42
N ILE A 890 -3.43 -3.94 31.75
CA ILE A 890 -2.60 -4.32 30.59
C ILE A 890 -3.05 -3.56 29.33
N THR A 891 -2.09 -2.95 28.64
CA THR A 891 -2.29 -2.05 27.49
C THR A 891 -1.43 -2.42 26.29
N THR A 892 -1.82 -2.01 25.08
CA THR A 892 -1.12 -2.33 23.80
C THR A 892 0.01 -1.34 23.45
N GLY A 893 0.61 -0.71 24.46
CA GLY A 893 1.60 0.37 24.33
C GLY A 893 1.16 1.64 25.08
N ALA A 894 2.11 2.42 25.60
CA ALA A 894 1.81 3.60 26.42
C ALA A 894 0.88 4.62 25.73
N THR A 895 0.99 4.80 24.41
CA THR A 895 0.07 5.66 23.62
C THR A 895 -1.40 5.19 23.68
N GLN A 896 -1.65 3.88 23.75
CA GLN A 896 -3.01 3.34 23.92
C GLN A 896 -3.49 3.49 25.38
N GLY A 897 -2.59 3.44 26.36
CA GLY A 897 -2.87 3.86 27.74
C GLY A 897 -3.30 5.33 27.82
N LEU A 898 -2.56 6.25 27.20
CA LEU A 898 -2.90 7.67 27.11
C LEU A 898 -4.26 7.90 26.44
N HIS A 899 -4.54 7.23 25.33
CA HIS A 899 -5.85 7.30 24.67
C HIS A 899 -6.98 6.78 25.58
N LEU A 900 -6.76 5.68 26.33
CA LEU A 900 -7.75 5.15 27.26
C LEU A 900 -7.99 6.12 28.43
N ILE A 901 -6.95 6.76 28.96
CA ILE A 901 -7.05 7.83 29.96
C ILE A 901 -7.93 8.98 29.44
N LEU A 902 -7.58 9.56 28.28
CA LEU A 902 -8.30 10.69 27.68
C LEU A 902 -9.77 10.35 27.41
N SER A 903 -10.04 9.20 26.79
CA SER A 903 -11.40 8.80 26.40
C SER A 903 -12.29 8.34 27.56
N THR A 904 -11.74 7.85 28.68
CA THR A 904 -12.54 7.30 29.79
C THR A 904 -12.56 8.15 31.05
N LEU A 905 -11.47 8.84 31.41
CA LEU A 905 -11.31 9.50 32.71
C LEU A 905 -11.52 11.02 32.68
N ILE A 906 -11.20 11.69 31.58
CA ILE A 906 -11.19 13.15 31.44
C ILE A 906 -12.49 13.64 30.78
N ASP A 907 -13.07 14.75 31.26
CA ASP A 907 -14.22 15.40 30.61
C ASP A 907 -13.84 15.89 29.21
N PHE A 908 -14.71 15.72 28.22
CA PHE A 908 -14.42 16.10 26.83
C PHE A 908 -14.29 17.62 26.63
N SER A 909 -14.79 18.42 27.58
CA SER A 909 -14.53 19.87 27.66
C SER A 909 -13.26 20.24 28.46
N GLY A 910 -12.47 19.23 28.82
CA GLY A 910 -11.38 19.33 29.78
C GLY A 910 -10.11 20.01 29.28
N VAL A 911 -9.23 20.34 30.23
CA VAL A 911 -7.94 20.98 29.96
C VAL A 911 -6.80 19.98 30.20
N ILE A 912 -5.90 19.88 29.22
CA ILE A 912 -4.70 19.05 29.28
C ILE A 912 -3.49 19.97 29.42
N PHE A 913 -2.97 20.08 30.65
CA PHE A 913 -1.68 20.70 30.90
C PHE A 913 -0.57 19.77 30.39
N VAL A 914 0.43 20.33 29.72
CA VAL A 914 1.61 19.62 29.23
C VAL A 914 2.87 20.42 29.52
N ASP A 915 4.01 19.77 29.60
CA ASP A 915 5.30 20.46 29.65
C ASP A 915 5.55 21.26 28.35
N GLU A 916 6.20 22.43 28.42
CA GLU A 916 6.41 23.36 27.29
C GLU A 916 7.03 22.70 26.05
N VAL A 917 7.90 21.73 26.29
CA VAL A 917 8.32 20.70 25.33
C VAL A 917 7.99 19.36 25.93
N THR A 918 7.39 18.46 25.15
CA THR A 918 7.03 17.10 25.59
C THR A 918 7.04 16.13 24.41
N TYR A 919 6.63 14.87 24.64
CA TYR A 919 6.63 13.84 23.60
C TYR A 919 5.69 14.21 22.43
N MET A 920 6.27 14.50 21.26
CA MET A 920 5.55 14.98 20.07
C MET A 920 4.35 14.11 19.64
N ILE A 921 4.46 12.79 19.74
CA ILE A 921 3.36 11.86 19.40
C ILE A 921 2.23 11.90 20.44
N ALA A 922 2.53 12.25 21.70
CA ALA A 922 1.48 12.49 22.70
C ALA A 922 0.70 13.77 22.37
N LEU A 923 1.36 14.84 21.92
CA LEU A 923 0.68 16.04 21.41
C LEU A 923 -0.21 15.71 20.21
N SER A 924 0.28 14.93 19.24
CA SER A 924 -0.51 14.46 18.09
C SER A 924 -1.72 13.58 18.48
N ALA A 925 -1.61 12.82 19.58
CA ALA A 925 -2.73 12.04 20.12
C ALA A 925 -3.75 12.94 20.85
N MET A 926 -3.29 13.95 21.58
CA MET A 926 -4.17 14.92 22.25
C MET A 926 -4.94 15.79 21.25
N SER A 927 -4.33 16.19 20.13
CA SER A 927 -4.98 17.00 19.10
C SER A 927 -6.16 16.30 18.39
N GLN A 928 -6.33 14.99 18.57
CA GLN A 928 -7.52 14.25 18.10
C GLN A 928 -8.76 14.55 18.96
N PHE A 929 -8.59 14.98 20.21
CA PHE A 929 -9.66 15.36 21.12
C PHE A 929 -9.96 16.86 20.99
N THR A 930 -10.50 17.27 19.83
CA THR A 930 -10.65 18.69 19.41
C THR A 930 -11.48 19.58 20.35
N SER A 931 -12.25 18.99 21.27
CA SER A 931 -13.00 19.72 22.30
C SER A 931 -12.21 19.97 23.61
N MET A 932 -11.06 19.31 23.80
CA MET A 932 -10.17 19.50 24.94
C MET A 932 -9.13 20.59 24.65
N LYS A 933 -8.78 21.40 25.66
CA LYS A 933 -7.77 22.47 25.52
C LYS A 933 -6.40 21.98 25.98
N VAL A 934 -5.42 21.88 25.08
CA VAL A 934 -4.01 21.69 25.46
C VAL A 934 -3.41 23.03 25.93
N VAL A 935 -2.67 23.02 27.03
CA VAL A 935 -2.04 24.21 27.63
C VAL A 935 -0.58 23.88 28.03
N PRO A 936 0.43 24.47 27.39
CA PRO A 936 1.83 24.27 27.79
C PRO A 936 2.15 24.97 29.12
N VAL A 937 3.08 24.40 29.87
CA VAL A 937 3.56 24.90 31.17
C VAL A 937 5.09 24.90 31.18
N PRO A 938 5.77 26.01 31.55
CA PRO A 938 7.22 26.11 31.48
C PRO A 938 7.97 25.06 32.28
N LEU A 939 9.14 24.65 31.78
CA LEU A 939 10.06 23.77 32.49
C LEU A 939 11.15 24.57 33.23
N THR A 940 11.57 24.01 34.36
CA THR A 940 12.73 24.44 35.14
C THR A 940 13.78 23.31 35.15
N LYS A 941 14.93 23.51 35.80
CA LYS A 941 15.96 22.45 35.92
C LYS A 941 15.49 21.23 36.72
N ASP A 942 14.48 21.40 37.57
CA ASP A 942 13.94 20.40 38.50
C ASP A 942 12.64 19.72 37.99
N GLY A 943 12.16 20.11 36.80
CA GLY A 943 10.86 19.75 36.24
C GLY A 943 9.93 20.96 36.04
N VAL A 944 8.63 20.75 35.91
CA VAL A 944 7.63 21.81 35.60
C VAL A 944 7.60 22.96 36.63
N ASP A 945 7.33 24.19 36.17
CA ASP A 945 7.03 25.30 37.08
C ASP A 945 5.67 25.08 37.76
N ILE A 946 5.74 24.50 38.96
CA ILE A 946 4.62 24.23 39.87
C ILE A 946 3.79 25.48 40.23
N LYS A 947 4.38 26.68 40.19
CA LYS A 947 3.67 27.94 40.49
C LYS A 947 2.81 28.35 39.30
N VAL A 948 3.33 28.20 38.08
CA VAL A 948 2.56 28.40 36.85
C VAL A 948 1.46 27.34 36.73
N LEU A 949 1.77 26.07 36.98
CA LEU A 949 0.75 24.99 37.00
C LEU A 949 -0.33 25.26 38.07
N ARG A 950 0.03 25.71 39.27
CA ARG A 950 -0.94 26.05 40.34
C ARG A 950 -1.83 27.24 39.96
N LYS A 951 -1.30 28.25 39.25
CA LYS A 951 -2.11 29.34 38.68
C LYS A 951 -3.08 28.80 37.62
N LEU A 952 -2.57 28.08 36.61
CA LEU A 952 -3.37 27.60 35.47
C LEU A 952 -4.45 26.60 35.92
N THR A 953 -4.12 25.68 36.82
CA THR A 953 -5.10 24.73 37.38
C THR A 953 -6.19 25.42 38.19
N THR A 954 -5.92 26.60 38.78
CA THR A 954 -6.95 27.45 39.42
C THR A 954 -7.79 28.23 38.39
N GLU A 955 -7.15 28.73 37.32
CA GLU A 955 -7.78 29.51 36.24
C GLU A 955 -8.79 28.69 35.40
N TYR A 956 -8.46 27.42 35.11
CA TYR A 956 -9.25 26.56 34.22
C TYR A 956 -10.21 25.59 34.94
N LYS A 957 -10.25 25.59 36.28
CA LYS A 957 -11.03 24.62 37.07
C LYS A 957 -12.54 24.76 36.83
N PHE A 958 -13.17 23.67 36.40
CA PHE A 958 -14.63 23.55 36.35
C PHE A 958 -15.07 22.22 36.97
N GLN A 959 -16.36 22.09 37.27
CA GLN A 959 -16.90 20.83 37.76
C GLN A 959 -17.33 19.93 36.58
N SER A 960 -16.57 18.85 36.36
CA SER A 960 -16.95 17.76 35.46
C SER A 960 -18.35 17.26 35.79
N LYS A 961 -19.16 17.00 34.75
CA LYS A 961 -20.51 16.43 34.87
C LYS A 961 -20.59 14.97 34.42
N THR A 962 -19.57 14.48 33.70
CA THR A 962 -19.67 13.22 32.95
C THR A 962 -18.51 12.25 33.16
N LYS A 963 -17.39 12.73 33.72
CA LYS A 963 -16.10 12.02 33.76
C LYS A 963 -15.41 12.22 35.11
N MET A 964 -14.42 11.38 35.44
CA MET A 964 -13.80 11.35 36.77
C MET A 964 -12.97 12.60 37.09
N PHE A 965 -12.41 13.29 36.08
CA PHE A 965 -11.62 14.50 36.24
C PHE A 965 -12.03 15.56 35.21
N TRP A 966 -11.96 16.84 35.58
CA TRP A 966 -12.22 17.97 34.67
C TRP A 966 -11.00 18.31 33.80
N GLY A 967 -9.81 17.83 34.16
CA GLY A 967 -8.57 18.10 33.46
C GLY A 967 -7.47 17.10 33.83
N MET A 968 -6.35 17.23 33.14
CA MET A 968 -5.19 16.35 33.27
C MET A 968 -3.89 17.16 33.16
N TYR A 969 -2.83 16.74 33.85
CA TYR A 969 -1.45 17.11 33.56
C TYR A 969 -0.73 15.87 33.02
N TYR A 970 -0.22 15.95 31.80
CA TYR A 970 0.61 14.90 31.17
C TYR A 970 2.08 15.31 31.22
N THR A 971 2.93 14.40 31.69
CA THR A 971 4.37 14.62 31.81
C THR A 971 5.16 13.31 31.79
N ILE A 972 6.49 13.41 31.67
CA ILE A 972 7.45 12.31 31.70
C ILE A 972 8.42 12.59 32.87
N PRO A 973 8.09 12.21 34.13
CA PRO A 973 8.85 12.67 35.31
C PRO A 973 10.30 12.19 35.36
N THR A 974 10.61 11.10 34.66
CA THR A 974 11.90 10.40 34.73
C THR A 974 12.54 10.31 33.35
N TYR A 975 13.72 10.91 33.20
CA TYR A 975 14.50 10.95 31.96
C TYR A 975 13.65 11.47 30.78
N HIS A 976 13.09 12.66 31.02
CA HIS A 976 12.06 13.35 30.24
C HIS A 976 12.37 13.40 28.73
N ASN A 977 11.35 13.29 27.88
CA ASN A 977 11.48 13.40 26.43
C ASN A 977 10.84 14.72 25.95
N PRO A 978 11.61 15.69 25.42
CA PRO A 978 12.98 15.52 24.91
C PRO A 978 14.12 15.76 25.91
N THR A 979 13.86 16.41 27.06
CA THR A 979 14.88 17.20 27.80
C THR A 979 15.94 16.42 28.60
N GLY A 980 15.73 15.15 28.89
CA GLY A 980 16.55 14.32 29.78
C GLY A 980 16.35 14.60 31.28
N ILE A 981 15.49 15.55 31.65
CA ILE A 981 15.24 15.98 33.05
C ILE A 981 14.69 14.82 33.90
N LEU A 982 15.06 14.83 35.17
CA LEU A 982 14.49 13.98 36.23
C LEU A 982 13.86 14.90 37.28
N PHE A 983 12.58 14.70 37.59
CA PHE A 983 11.84 15.51 38.55
C PHE A 983 12.33 15.24 39.98
N THR A 984 12.41 16.29 40.80
CA THR A 984 12.84 16.19 42.21
C THR A 984 11.75 15.54 43.10
N GLU A 985 12.15 15.02 44.26
CA GLU A 985 11.21 14.41 45.21
C GLU A 985 10.21 15.44 45.75
N GLU A 986 10.67 16.68 45.95
CA GLU A 986 9.90 17.83 46.40
C GLU A 986 8.86 18.26 45.36
N LEU A 987 9.24 18.29 44.07
CA LEU A 987 8.28 18.59 43.00
C LEU A 987 7.24 17.48 42.87
N CYS A 988 7.62 16.21 42.98
CA CYS A 988 6.68 15.09 42.94
C CYS A 988 5.65 15.16 44.08
N GLN A 989 6.06 15.56 45.29
CA GLN A 989 5.16 15.80 46.42
C GLN A 989 4.19 16.95 46.13
N GLN A 990 4.70 18.12 45.72
CA GLN A 990 3.88 19.31 45.44
C GLN A 990 2.90 19.09 44.28
N LEU A 991 3.25 18.26 43.30
CA LEU A 991 2.35 17.85 42.22
C LEU A 991 1.20 16.97 42.74
N VAL A 992 1.48 15.99 43.60
CA VAL A 992 0.44 15.17 44.24
C VAL A 992 -0.51 16.04 45.08
N GLU A 993 0.03 16.91 45.94
CA GLU A 993 -0.74 17.88 46.73
C GLU A 993 -1.67 18.72 45.82
N LEU A 994 -1.10 19.36 44.79
CA LEU A 994 -1.84 20.22 43.87
C LEU A 994 -2.96 19.47 43.12
N SER A 995 -2.72 18.20 42.77
CA SER A 995 -3.73 17.34 42.11
C SER A 995 -4.87 16.96 43.05
N ARG A 996 -4.59 16.67 44.34
CA ARG A 996 -5.60 16.34 45.35
C ARG A 996 -6.42 17.56 45.80
N GLU A 997 -5.81 18.74 45.81
CA GLU A 997 -6.47 20.04 46.02
C GLU A 997 -7.43 20.39 44.86
N ASN A 998 -7.01 20.14 43.62
CA ASN A 998 -7.72 20.63 42.43
C ASN A 998 -8.52 19.59 41.65
N ASP A 999 -8.42 18.31 42.00
CA ASP A 999 -9.19 17.21 41.44
C ASP A 999 -9.00 17.03 39.91
N PHE A 1000 -7.75 17.17 39.46
CA PHE A 1000 -7.30 16.85 38.10
C PHE A 1000 -6.33 15.65 38.12
N LEU A 1001 -6.26 14.91 37.02
CA LEU A 1001 -5.43 13.72 36.91
C LEU A 1001 -3.96 14.06 36.58
N ILE A 1002 -2.98 13.37 37.16
CA ILE A 1002 -1.61 13.35 36.64
C ILE A 1002 -1.38 12.04 35.88
N ALA A 1003 -1.05 12.14 34.59
CA ALA A 1003 -0.71 11.01 33.75
C ALA A 1003 0.81 11.02 33.45
N CYS A 1004 1.54 10.10 34.09
CA CYS A 1004 2.99 9.97 33.91
C CYS A 1004 3.28 8.98 32.77
N ASP A 1005 3.92 9.43 31.69
CA ASP A 1005 4.42 8.57 30.62
C ASP A 1005 5.75 7.95 31.06
N ASP A 1006 5.64 6.80 31.71
CA ASP A 1006 6.62 6.24 32.64
C ASP A 1006 7.58 5.24 31.96
N VAL A 1007 7.67 5.27 30.63
CA VAL A 1007 8.39 4.30 29.78
C VAL A 1007 9.91 4.27 29.96
N TYR A 1008 10.53 5.30 30.55
CA TYR A 1008 11.98 5.37 30.79
C TYR A 1008 12.39 5.01 32.23
N ASN A 1009 11.46 4.80 33.16
CA ASN A 1009 11.78 4.64 34.59
C ASN A 1009 12.80 3.55 34.91
N VAL A 1010 12.66 2.37 34.28
CA VAL A 1010 13.57 1.24 34.54
C VAL A 1010 14.92 1.38 33.82
N LEU A 1011 15.10 2.40 32.97
CA LEU A 1011 16.33 2.68 32.20
C LEU A 1011 17.28 3.66 32.91
N SER A 1012 17.33 3.57 34.24
CA SER A 1012 18.38 4.18 35.06
C SER A 1012 19.72 3.48 34.83
N TYR A 1013 20.81 4.24 34.69
CA TYR A 1013 22.16 3.68 34.58
C TYR A 1013 22.78 3.32 35.94
N ASP A 1014 22.24 3.86 37.04
CA ASP A 1014 22.37 3.26 38.36
C ASP A 1014 21.19 2.32 38.61
N SER A 1015 21.49 1.03 38.75
CA SER A 1015 20.51 -0.05 38.95
C SER A 1015 20.25 -0.40 40.43
N ASN A 1016 21.03 0.18 41.35
CA ASN A 1016 20.85 0.02 42.79
C ASN A 1016 19.86 1.06 43.33
N THR A 1017 20.00 2.31 42.90
CA THR A 1017 19.11 3.43 43.27
C THR A 1017 18.40 4.02 42.06
N PRO A 1018 17.41 3.32 41.46
CA PRO A 1018 16.55 3.91 40.45
C PRO A 1018 15.69 5.04 41.04
N PRO A 1019 15.30 6.05 40.26
CA PRO A 1019 14.49 7.17 40.74
C PRO A 1019 13.10 6.72 41.19
N LYS A 1020 12.61 7.32 42.29
CA LYS A 1020 11.25 7.06 42.80
C LYS A 1020 10.22 7.74 41.89
N ARG A 1021 9.38 6.92 41.24
CA ARG A 1021 8.28 7.37 40.36
C ARG A 1021 7.31 8.32 41.05
N LEU A 1022 6.77 9.30 40.31
CA LEU A 1022 5.75 10.24 40.79
C LEU A 1022 4.50 9.52 41.36
N PHE A 1023 4.07 8.43 40.72
CA PHE A 1023 2.99 7.56 41.24
C PHE A 1023 3.21 7.07 42.68
N ALA A 1024 4.46 6.82 43.09
CA ALA A 1024 4.80 6.35 44.43
C ALA A 1024 4.80 7.45 45.52
N TYR A 1025 4.39 8.68 45.18
CA TYR A 1025 4.10 9.75 46.14
C TYR A 1025 2.59 9.90 46.42
N ASP A 1026 1.71 9.42 45.53
CA ASP A 1026 0.26 9.38 45.76
C ASP A 1026 -0.11 8.15 46.60
N ASN A 1027 0.32 8.17 47.86
CA ASN A 1027 0.38 7.01 48.72
C ASN A 1027 -0.99 6.65 49.35
N ARG A 1028 -1.40 5.38 49.18
CA ARG A 1028 -2.67 4.83 49.69
C ARG A 1028 -2.86 4.87 51.21
N LYS A 1029 -1.82 5.22 51.97
CA LYS A 1029 -1.87 5.35 53.44
C LYS A 1029 -2.13 6.78 53.91
N ASP A 1030 -2.12 7.75 53.00
CA ASP A 1030 -2.35 9.15 53.35
C ASP A 1030 -3.85 9.37 53.65
N ALA A 1031 -4.17 10.19 54.65
CA ALA A 1031 -5.56 10.36 55.13
C ALA A 1031 -6.48 11.05 54.10
N ASP A 1032 -5.89 11.79 53.17
CA ASP A 1032 -6.51 12.51 52.06
C ASP A 1032 -6.41 11.76 50.72
N TYR A 1033 -5.84 10.54 50.70
CA TYR A 1033 -5.65 9.76 49.48
C TYR A 1033 -6.98 9.51 48.75
N LYS A 1034 -7.02 9.95 47.51
CA LYS A 1034 -8.12 9.71 46.55
C LYS A 1034 -7.65 8.97 45.30
N GLY A 1035 -6.35 8.95 45.01
CA GLY A 1035 -5.80 8.38 43.79
C GLY A 1035 -5.96 9.33 42.59
N HIS A 1036 -4.94 10.16 42.37
CA HIS A 1036 -4.87 11.22 41.36
C HIS A 1036 -3.73 11.04 40.35
N VAL A 1037 -2.84 10.07 40.55
CA VAL A 1037 -1.73 9.77 39.61
C VAL A 1037 -1.94 8.43 38.91
N ILE A 1038 -1.54 8.34 37.63
CA ILE A 1038 -1.39 7.08 36.87
C ILE A 1038 0.04 6.98 36.34
N SER A 1039 0.63 5.79 36.45
CA SER A 1039 1.94 5.43 35.90
C SER A 1039 1.78 4.59 34.62
N ASN A 1040 1.96 5.18 33.44
CA ASN A 1040 1.74 4.55 32.14
C ASN A 1040 3.07 4.08 31.50
N GLY A 1041 3.48 2.84 31.73
CA GLY A 1041 4.79 2.29 31.32
C GLY A 1041 4.70 1.24 30.19
N SER A 1042 5.83 0.92 29.54
CA SER A 1042 5.85 -0.06 28.44
C SER A 1042 7.21 -0.75 28.24
N PHE A 1043 7.17 -2.02 27.82
CA PHE A 1043 8.36 -2.77 27.43
C PHE A 1043 8.97 -2.32 26.08
N SER A 1044 8.35 -1.35 25.39
CA SER A 1044 8.82 -0.86 24.08
C SER A 1044 10.19 -0.19 24.07
N LYS A 1045 10.71 0.20 25.25
CA LYS A 1045 12.06 0.77 25.44
C LYS A 1045 13.01 -0.15 26.21
N THR A 1046 12.52 -1.30 26.67
CA THR A 1046 13.23 -2.15 27.64
C THR A 1046 13.44 -3.58 27.14
N LEU A 1047 12.73 -3.99 26.09
CA LEU A 1047 12.75 -5.36 25.57
C LEU A 1047 12.39 -5.42 24.07
N SER A 1048 11.18 -5.01 23.67
CA SER A 1048 10.81 -4.99 22.25
C SER A 1048 9.62 -4.06 21.97
N PRO A 1049 9.73 -3.11 21.01
CA PRO A 1049 8.61 -2.29 20.57
C PRO A 1049 7.59 -3.09 19.74
N GLY A 1050 8.04 -4.11 19.00
CA GLY A 1050 7.18 -4.96 18.17
C GLY A 1050 6.22 -5.84 18.97
N ALA A 1051 6.56 -6.17 20.23
CA ALA A 1051 5.70 -6.98 21.10
C ALA A 1051 4.42 -6.26 21.57
N ARG A 1052 4.35 -4.93 21.47
CA ARG A 1052 3.16 -4.10 21.81
C ARG A 1052 2.52 -4.45 23.18
N ILE A 1053 3.34 -4.60 24.23
CA ILE A 1053 2.88 -4.74 25.62
C ILE A 1053 3.27 -3.51 26.45
N ALA A 1054 2.33 -3.09 27.28
CA ALA A 1054 2.44 -2.02 28.25
C ALA A 1054 1.55 -2.29 29.47
N TRP A 1055 1.67 -1.44 30.48
CA TRP A 1055 0.83 -1.44 31.67
C TRP A 1055 0.54 -0.01 32.10
N MET A 1056 -0.65 0.22 32.64
CA MET A 1056 -0.88 1.34 33.54
C MET A 1056 -0.91 0.82 34.97
N GLU A 1057 -0.18 1.45 35.89
CA GLU A 1057 -0.41 1.28 37.32
C GLU A 1057 -1.34 2.40 37.79
N CYS A 1058 -2.47 2.00 38.39
CA CYS A 1058 -3.63 2.86 38.60
C CYS A 1058 -4.15 2.81 40.05
N PRO A 1059 -4.78 3.90 40.54
CA PRO A 1059 -5.58 3.86 41.75
C PRO A 1059 -6.77 2.89 41.64
N PRO A 1060 -7.25 2.25 42.73
CA PRO A 1060 -8.35 1.28 42.64
C PRO A 1060 -9.64 1.86 42.05
N ARG A 1061 -9.95 3.14 42.32
CA ARG A 1061 -11.10 3.84 41.70
C ARG A 1061 -10.98 3.95 40.18
N VAL A 1062 -9.75 4.10 39.68
CA VAL A 1062 -9.43 4.24 38.26
C VAL A 1062 -9.39 2.88 37.58
N VAL A 1063 -8.78 1.87 38.22
CA VAL A 1063 -8.83 0.47 37.75
C VAL A 1063 -10.28 0.05 37.53
N LYS A 1064 -11.17 0.36 38.48
CA LYS A 1064 -12.60 0.07 38.36
C LYS A 1064 -13.25 0.77 37.15
N VAL A 1065 -12.95 2.04 36.87
CA VAL A 1065 -13.48 2.73 35.68
C VAL A 1065 -12.98 2.10 34.38
N PHE A 1066 -11.73 1.63 34.32
CA PHE A 1066 -11.23 0.90 33.16
C PHE A 1066 -11.88 -0.49 33.03
N ASP A 1067 -12.02 -1.24 34.13
CA ASP A 1067 -12.66 -2.57 34.19
C ASP A 1067 -14.16 -2.52 33.83
N GLU A 1068 -14.86 -1.44 34.23
CA GLU A 1068 -16.26 -1.19 33.87
C GLU A 1068 -16.44 -0.57 32.47
N SER A 1069 -15.37 -0.11 31.82
CA SER A 1069 -15.43 0.57 30.51
C SER A 1069 -15.85 -0.38 29.39
N GLY A 1070 -16.70 0.09 28.47
CA GLY A 1070 -17.15 -0.72 27.32
C GLY A 1070 -16.02 -1.23 26.43
N ILE A 1071 -14.92 -0.46 26.32
CA ILE A 1071 -13.72 -0.81 25.54
C ILE A 1071 -13.07 -2.07 26.09
N MET A 1072 -12.78 -2.12 27.39
CA MET A 1072 -12.09 -3.26 28.01
C MET A 1072 -13.07 -4.43 28.29
N ARG A 1073 -14.34 -4.15 28.59
CA ARG A 1073 -15.36 -5.19 28.83
C ARG A 1073 -15.70 -6.02 27.61
N SER A 1074 -15.69 -5.43 26.40
CA SER A 1074 -16.14 -6.13 25.20
C SER A 1074 -15.12 -7.13 24.64
N GLY A 1075 -13.82 -6.86 24.81
CA GLY A 1075 -12.73 -7.68 24.26
C GLY A 1075 -11.81 -8.29 25.31
N GLY A 1076 -12.02 -7.99 26.60
CA GLY A 1076 -11.15 -8.45 27.67
C GLY A 1076 -9.78 -7.76 27.68
N ALA A 1077 -8.79 -8.44 28.27
CA ALA A 1077 -7.41 -7.98 28.33
C ALA A 1077 -6.83 -7.69 26.93
N THR A 1078 -6.44 -6.45 26.67
CA THR A 1078 -5.76 -6.13 25.40
C THR A 1078 -4.44 -6.90 25.28
N ASN A 1079 -4.21 -7.55 24.14
CA ASN A 1079 -3.03 -8.37 23.85
C ASN A 1079 -2.80 -9.55 24.83
N ASN A 1080 -3.88 -10.21 25.28
CA ASN A 1080 -3.87 -11.33 26.24
C ASN A 1080 -2.78 -12.38 25.95
N TYR A 1081 -2.70 -12.92 24.73
CA TYR A 1081 -1.70 -13.91 24.33
C TYR A 1081 -0.24 -13.44 24.56
N THR A 1082 0.13 -12.29 24.00
CA THR A 1082 1.50 -11.77 24.09
C THR A 1082 1.84 -11.35 25.53
N SER A 1083 0.83 -10.96 26.33
CA SER A 1083 1.02 -10.73 27.77
C SER A 1083 1.41 -12.01 28.52
N GLY A 1084 0.92 -13.18 28.09
CA GLY A 1084 1.33 -14.49 28.62
C GLY A 1084 2.73 -14.91 28.17
N VAL A 1085 3.13 -14.60 26.93
CA VAL A 1085 4.51 -14.79 26.48
C VAL A 1085 5.47 -13.85 27.23
N MET A 1086 5.05 -12.61 27.51
CA MET A 1086 5.80 -11.66 28.33
C MET A 1086 5.92 -12.11 29.80
N ALA A 1087 4.86 -12.71 30.37
CA ALA A 1087 4.93 -13.34 31.69
C ALA A 1087 5.96 -14.47 31.70
N SER A 1088 6.00 -15.34 30.68
CA SER A 1088 7.07 -16.36 30.55
C SER A 1088 8.47 -15.76 30.39
N LEU A 1089 8.65 -14.64 29.68
CA LEU A 1089 9.94 -13.94 29.61
C LEU A 1089 10.40 -13.43 30.99
N ILE A 1090 9.46 -13.04 31.84
CA ILE A 1090 9.72 -12.60 33.22
C ILE A 1090 10.03 -13.80 34.13
N GLU A 1091 9.20 -14.86 34.07
CA GLU A 1091 9.33 -16.09 34.88
C GLU A 1091 10.67 -16.82 34.63
N LEU A 1092 11.14 -16.86 33.38
CA LEU A 1092 12.45 -17.42 33.00
C LEU A 1092 13.64 -16.46 33.28
N GLY A 1093 13.36 -15.26 33.81
CA GLY A 1093 14.34 -14.20 34.05
C GLY A 1093 14.96 -13.59 32.78
N LEU A 1094 14.46 -13.94 31.59
CA LEU A 1094 14.96 -13.47 30.29
C LEU A 1094 14.74 -11.96 30.14
N ALA A 1095 13.58 -11.44 30.55
CA ALA A 1095 13.27 -10.02 30.54
C ALA A 1095 14.28 -9.20 31.36
N LYS A 1096 14.65 -9.67 32.57
CA LYS A 1096 15.62 -9.00 33.44
C LYS A 1096 17.03 -9.00 32.84
N LYS A 1097 17.51 -10.17 32.36
CA LYS A 1097 18.82 -10.31 31.68
C LYS A 1097 18.94 -9.34 30.50
N HIS A 1098 17.87 -9.21 29.71
CA HIS A 1098 17.84 -8.32 28.56
C HIS A 1098 17.78 -6.84 28.96
N LEU A 1099 16.98 -6.47 29.95
CA LEU A 1099 16.97 -5.10 30.48
C LEU A 1099 18.33 -4.68 31.04
N ASP A 1100 19.04 -5.56 31.74
CA ASP A 1100 20.38 -5.27 32.27
C ASP A 1100 21.42 -5.09 31.15
N PHE A 1101 21.37 -5.94 30.11
CA PHE A 1101 22.18 -5.78 28.89
C PHE A 1101 21.90 -4.43 28.21
N SER A 1102 20.63 -4.07 28.05
CA SER A 1102 20.21 -2.79 27.46
C SER A 1102 20.63 -1.59 28.31
N ARG A 1103 20.52 -1.65 29.64
CA ARG A 1103 21.00 -0.61 30.57
C ARG A 1103 22.48 -0.32 30.37
N GLU A 1104 23.32 -1.36 30.37
CA GLU A 1104 24.78 -1.19 30.22
C GLU A 1104 25.13 -0.64 28.84
N LYS A 1105 24.46 -1.10 27.77
CA LYS A 1105 24.66 -0.57 26.42
C LYS A 1105 24.20 0.88 26.27
N TYR A 1106 23.08 1.28 26.85
CA TYR A 1106 22.65 2.68 26.84
C TYR A 1106 23.58 3.57 27.69
N LYS A 1107 24.08 3.07 28.82
CA LYS A 1107 25.10 3.76 29.63
C LYS A 1107 26.40 3.99 28.84
N GLU A 1108 26.97 2.95 28.23
CA GLU A 1108 28.15 3.07 27.34
C GLU A 1108 27.94 4.15 26.26
N ARG A 1109 26.76 4.14 25.62
CA ARG A 1109 26.41 5.11 24.57
C ARG A 1109 26.23 6.53 25.12
N MET A 1110 25.60 6.71 26.29
CA MET A 1110 25.39 8.03 26.88
C MET A 1110 26.70 8.64 27.41
N GLU A 1111 27.55 7.85 28.05
CA GLU A 1111 28.87 8.30 28.53
C GLU A 1111 29.73 8.80 27.35
N VAL A 1112 29.73 8.08 26.22
CA VAL A 1112 30.40 8.49 24.99
C VAL A 1112 29.74 9.74 24.37
N ALA A 1113 28.41 9.81 24.31
CA ALA A 1113 27.69 10.96 23.75
C ALA A 1113 27.93 12.25 24.55
N CYS A 1114 27.79 12.19 25.87
CA CYS A 1114 28.05 13.32 26.77
C CYS A 1114 29.52 13.74 26.74
N LYS A 1115 30.46 12.78 26.64
CA LYS A 1115 31.89 13.09 26.45
C LYS A 1115 32.12 13.86 25.16
N VAL A 1116 31.62 13.39 24.01
CA VAL A 1116 31.82 14.06 22.71
C VAL A 1116 31.22 15.47 22.74
N LEU A 1117 30.01 15.65 23.27
CA LEU A 1117 29.41 16.98 23.42
C LEU A 1117 30.25 17.88 24.34
N ARG A 1118 30.68 17.41 25.51
CA ARG A 1118 31.50 18.20 26.45
C ARG A 1118 32.89 18.57 25.90
N GLU A 1119 33.42 17.79 24.96
CA GLU A 1119 34.72 18.04 24.31
C GLU A 1119 34.64 18.92 23.06
N ASN A 1120 33.48 19.02 22.38
CA ASN A 1120 33.37 19.63 21.04
C ASN A 1120 32.25 20.68 20.90
N LEU A 1121 31.29 20.75 21.83
CA LEU A 1121 30.21 21.75 21.81
C LEU A 1121 30.69 23.04 22.49
N PRO A 1122 30.54 24.23 21.88
CA PRO A 1122 31.01 25.48 22.48
C PRO A 1122 30.15 25.91 23.68
N ALA A 1123 30.75 26.66 24.61
CA ALA A 1123 30.13 27.12 25.87
C ALA A 1123 28.93 28.08 25.70
N SER A 1124 28.56 28.44 24.46
CA SER A 1124 27.32 29.14 24.10
C SER A 1124 26.10 28.22 24.01
N CYS A 1125 26.30 26.90 24.11
CA CYS A 1125 25.26 25.89 23.97
C CYS A 1125 25.14 25.08 25.26
N GLU A 1126 23.92 24.82 25.73
CA GLU A 1126 23.65 24.07 26.95
C GLU A 1126 23.07 22.68 26.64
N PHE A 1127 23.40 21.68 27.46
CA PHE A 1127 22.70 20.40 27.51
C PHE A 1127 22.76 19.81 28.93
N LEU A 1128 21.81 18.93 29.25
CA LEU A 1128 21.82 18.15 30.49
C LEU A 1128 22.48 16.79 30.23
N GLU A 1129 23.38 16.37 31.12
CA GLU A 1129 23.95 15.00 31.12
C GLU A 1129 22.97 14.03 31.82
N PRO A 1130 22.26 13.14 31.09
CA PRO A 1130 21.19 12.32 31.66
C PRO A 1130 21.75 11.08 32.39
N LYS A 1131 21.18 10.76 33.56
CA LYS A 1131 21.56 9.55 34.35
C LYS A 1131 20.79 8.28 33.94
N GLY A 1132 20.06 8.35 32.84
CA GLY A 1132 19.22 7.27 32.30
C GLY A 1132 18.45 7.72 31.07
N GLY A 1133 17.60 6.83 30.55
CA GLY A 1133 16.78 7.10 29.36
C GLY A 1133 17.60 7.09 28.06
N TYR A 1134 17.14 7.88 27.08
CA TYR A 1134 17.57 7.80 25.67
C TYR A 1134 18.10 9.12 25.06
N PHE A 1135 17.81 10.27 25.68
CA PHE A 1135 17.82 11.55 24.96
C PHE A 1135 18.71 12.60 25.60
N ILE A 1136 19.39 13.36 24.73
CA ILE A 1136 20.06 14.61 25.08
C ILE A 1136 19.34 15.73 24.33
N PHE A 1137 19.02 16.82 25.03
CA PHE A 1137 18.44 18.03 24.44
C PHE A 1137 19.48 19.15 24.49
N ILE A 1138 19.88 19.60 23.31
CA ILE A 1138 20.84 20.68 23.13
C ILE A 1138 20.05 21.98 22.94
N ARG A 1139 20.34 23.00 23.75
CA ARG A 1139 19.82 24.36 23.62
C ARG A 1139 20.92 25.25 23.05
N PHE A 1140 20.67 25.78 21.86
CA PHE A 1140 21.53 26.77 21.20
C PHE A 1140 21.16 28.20 21.65
N PRO A 1141 21.98 29.22 21.34
CA PRO A 1141 21.65 30.63 21.62
C PRO A 1141 20.28 31.07 21.08
N GLU A 1142 19.71 32.12 21.68
CA GLU A 1142 18.45 32.71 21.20
C GLU A 1142 18.55 33.18 19.75
N GLY A 1143 17.44 33.08 19.02
CA GLY A 1143 17.37 33.38 17.58
C GLY A 1143 17.85 32.25 16.65
N PHE A 1144 18.55 31.24 17.16
CA PHE A 1144 19.00 30.10 16.35
C PHE A 1144 17.82 29.26 15.81
N GLN A 1145 17.89 28.85 14.53
CA GLN A 1145 16.86 28.02 13.88
C GLN A 1145 17.36 26.58 13.75
N SER A 1146 16.90 25.70 14.65
CA SER A 1146 17.30 24.28 14.65
C SER A 1146 16.86 23.52 13.41
N THR A 1147 15.75 23.89 12.79
CA THR A 1147 15.24 23.27 11.56
C THR A 1147 16.17 23.52 10.37
N ASP A 1148 16.60 24.77 10.15
CA ASP A 1148 17.57 25.12 9.10
C ASP A 1148 18.94 24.47 9.34
N PHE A 1149 19.37 24.44 10.60
CA PHE A 1149 20.61 23.78 11.00
C PHE A 1149 20.57 22.26 10.78
N ASN A 1150 19.42 21.61 11.03
CA ASN A 1150 19.25 20.18 10.79
C ASN A 1150 19.34 19.83 9.29
N ASN A 1151 18.74 20.67 8.44
CA ASN A 1151 18.85 20.54 6.98
C ASN A 1151 20.32 20.70 6.53
N TYR A 1152 21.03 21.70 7.07
CA TYR A 1152 22.46 21.89 6.79
C TYR A 1152 23.32 20.69 7.22
N CYS A 1153 23.05 20.11 8.41
CA CYS A 1153 23.72 18.88 8.89
C CYS A 1153 23.47 17.69 7.97
N TYR A 1154 22.24 17.53 7.47
CA TYR A 1154 21.90 16.48 6.53
C TYR A 1154 22.66 16.64 5.22
N GLU A 1155 22.53 17.79 4.56
CA GLU A 1155 23.09 18.07 3.24
C GLU A 1155 24.62 18.04 3.19
N ASN A 1156 25.30 18.57 4.22
CA ASN A 1156 26.74 18.83 4.18
C ASN A 1156 27.56 17.81 4.98
N PHE A 1157 26.96 17.12 5.96
CA PHE A 1157 27.67 16.21 6.86
C PHE A 1157 27.05 14.79 6.91
N GLY A 1158 25.83 14.58 6.40
CA GLY A 1158 25.15 13.28 6.47
C GLY A 1158 24.76 12.90 7.90
N VAL A 1159 24.22 13.84 8.67
CA VAL A 1159 23.72 13.61 10.04
C VAL A 1159 22.35 14.28 10.21
N VAL A 1160 21.42 13.57 10.85
CA VAL A 1160 20.07 14.08 11.15
C VAL A 1160 19.80 13.96 12.66
N ALA A 1161 19.24 15.00 13.25
CA ALA A 1161 18.65 14.99 14.59
C ALA A 1161 17.18 15.46 14.52
N MET A 1162 16.53 15.72 15.66
CA MET A 1162 15.15 16.21 15.68
C MET A 1162 15.08 17.67 16.18
N PRO A 1163 14.63 18.64 15.36
CA PRO A 1163 14.42 20.03 15.76
C PRO A 1163 13.50 20.18 16.99
N GLY A 1164 13.76 21.20 17.79
CA GLY A 1164 13.05 21.45 19.06
C GLY A 1164 11.58 21.83 18.88
N GLU A 1165 11.25 22.45 17.74
CA GLU A 1165 9.90 22.93 17.39
C GLU A 1165 8.85 21.82 17.50
N SER A 1166 9.18 20.60 17.05
CA SER A 1166 8.27 19.44 17.04
C SER A 1166 7.84 18.96 18.43
N PHE A 1167 8.52 19.37 19.50
CA PHE A 1167 8.18 18.99 20.87
C PHE A 1167 7.29 20.02 21.57
N SER A 1168 7.18 21.24 21.03
CA SER A 1168 6.40 22.35 21.58
C SER A 1168 5.04 22.51 20.90
N VAL A 1169 3.99 22.80 21.68
CA VAL A 1169 2.59 22.91 21.21
C VAL A 1169 2.40 24.01 20.15
N ASP A 1170 3.22 25.05 20.21
CA ASP A 1170 3.15 26.28 19.42
C ASP A 1170 4.38 26.49 18.49
N GLY A 1171 5.31 25.54 18.45
CA GLY A 1171 6.58 25.66 17.71
C GLY A 1171 7.57 26.65 18.33
N SER A 1172 7.42 27.03 19.61
CA SER A 1172 8.29 28.00 20.30
C SER A 1172 9.75 27.57 20.47
N SER A 1173 10.03 26.27 20.56
CA SER A 1173 11.39 25.74 20.89
C SER A 1173 12.35 25.69 19.69
N LYS A 1174 12.41 26.78 18.92
CA LYS A 1174 13.17 26.93 17.67
C LYS A 1174 14.66 26.73 17.83
N ASN A 1175 15.24 27.15 18.97
CA ASN A 1175 16.67 27.06 19.26
C ASN A 1175 17.10 25.77 19.98
N CYS A 1176 16.27 24.73 20.02
CA CYS A 1176 16.61 23.47 20.69
C CYS A 1176 16.69 22.30 19.69
N MET A 1177 17.36 21.20 20.04
CA MET A 1177 17.46 20.00 19.20
C MET A 1177 17.64 18.74 20.06
N ARG A 1178 16.92 17.66 19.74
CA ARG A 1178 17.02 16.37 20.46
C ARG A 1178 17.87 15.37 19.68
N VAL A 1179 18.84 14.79 20.38
CA VAL A 1179 19.68 13.66 19.96
C VAL A 1179 19.24 12.39 20.70
N THR A 1180 19.21 11.26 20.01
CA THR A 1180 18.96 9.91 20.58
C THR A 1180 20.25 9.11 20.73
N ILE A 1181 20.32 8.25 21.74
CA ILE A 1181 21.27 7.13 21.81
C ILE A 1181 20.60 5.75 21.61
N GLY A 1182 19.29 5.74 21.34
CA GLY A 1182 18.49 4.51 21.32
C GLY A 1182 18.90 3.51 20.23
N PHE A 1183 19.22 4.02 19.04
CA PHE A 1183 19.35 3.20 17.83
C PHE A 1183 20.79 2.78 17.52
N HIS A 1184 21.66 3.71 17.12
CA HIS A 1184 23.02 3.43 16.64
C HIS A 1184 24.00 2.95 17.72
N SER A 1185 25.10 2.29 17.31
CA SER A 1185 26.19 1.89 18.21
C SER A 1185 26.91 3.12 18.81
N LYS A 1186 27.71 2.91 19.86
CA LYS A 1186 28.47 4.00 20.52
C LYS A 1186 29.49 4.65 19.57
N GLU A 1187 30.05 3.89 18.63
CA GLU A 1187 30.97 4.36 17.59
C GLU A 1187 30.24 5.31 16.63
N ASN A 1188 29.09 4.89 16.09
CA ASN A 1188 28.31 5.70 15.16
C ASN A 1188 27.68 6.93 15.86
N ILE A 1189 27.30 6.82 17.13
CA ILE A 1189 26.89 7.97 17.96
C ILE A 1189 28.05 8.96 18.13
N ALA A 1190 29.27 8.49 18.42
CA ALA A 1190 30.43 9.36 18.54
C ALA A 1190 30.78 10.08 17.23
N ILE A 1191 30.71 9.37 16.09
CA ILE A 1191 30.96 9.95 14.76
C ILE A 1191 29.87 10.97 14.40
N GLY A 1192 28.59 10.63 14.58
CA GLY A 1192 27.47 11.51 14.30
C GLY A 1192 27.48 12.79 15.15
N LEU A 1193 27.80 12.67 16.44
CA LEU A 1193 27.90 13.84 17.34
C LEU A 1193 29.11 14.72 17.05
N LYS A 1194 30.26 14.16 16.65
CA LYS A 1194 31.41 14.95 16.18
C LYS A 1194 31.05 15.74 14.93
N LYS A 1195 30.51 15.06 13.90
CA LYS A 1195 30.00 15.69 12.69
C LYS A 1195 28.96 16.80 12.98
N LEU A 1196 28.09 16.63 13.98
CA LEU A 1196 27.12 17.64 14.38
C LEU A 1196 27.79 18.87 15.04
N CYS A 1197 28.83 18.69 15.84
CA CYS A 1197 29.60 19.79 16.43
C CYS A 1197 30.48 20.52 15.38
N GLU A 1198 31.05 19.77 14.44
CA GLU A 1198 31.76 20.29 13.27
C GLU A 1198 30.81 21.10 12.37
N ALA A 1199 29.62 20.57 12.09
CA ALA A 1199 28.56 21.26 11.34
C ALA A 1199 28.10 22.54 12.04
N TYR A 1200 27.92 22.54 13.37
CA TYR A 1200 27.58 23.74 14.13
C TYR A 1200 28.65 24.83 13.97
N SER A 1201 29.91 24.43 14.10
CA SER A 1201 31.07 25.33 13.97
C SER A 1201 31.17 25.92 12.55
N ALA A 1202 30.94 25.12 11.51
CA ALA A 1202 30.91 25.55 10.12
C ALA A 1202 29.71 26.46 9.81
N TYR A 1203 28.51 26.11 10.29
CA TYR A 1203 27.29 26.87 10.09
C TYR A 1203 27.39 28.28 10.68
N VAL A 1204 27.77 28.39 11.97
CA VAL A 1204 27.96 29.68 12.65
C VAL A 1204 29.13 30.47 12.03
N GLY A 1205 30.22 29.81 11.64
CA GLY A 1205 31.34 30.45 10.94
C GLY A 1205 30.92 31.04 9.59
N SER A 1206 30.06 30.36 8.83
CA SER A 1206 29.52 30.85 7.56
C SER A 1206 28.52 32.00 7.72
N ALA A 1207 27.78 32.03 8.84
CA ALA A 1207 26.85 33.10 9.18
C ALA A 1207 27.58 34.39 9.63
N ALA A 1208 28.76 34.26 10.23
CA ALA A 1208 29.60 35.40 10.65
C ALA A 1208 30.42 36.05 9.50
N GLN A 1209 30.31 35.54 8.27
CA GLN A 1209 30.93 36.09 7.06
C GLN A 1209 29.91 36.74 6.09
N LYS A 1210 28.66 36.88 6.51
CA LYS A 1210 27.57 37.55 5.78
C LYS A 1210 27.04 38.76 6.56
#